data_AF-B8G6K0-F1
#
_entry.id   AF-B8G6K0-F1
#
_cell.length_a   1.000
_cell.length_b   1.000
_cell.length_c   1.000
_cell.angle_alpha   90.00
_cell.angle_beta   90.00
_cell.angle_gamma   90.00
#
_symmetry.space_group_name_H-M   'P 1'
#
loop_
_entity.id
_entity.type
_entity.pdbx_description
1 polymer ?
#
loop_
_entity_poly.entity_id
_entity_poly.type
_entity_poly.pdbx_seq_one_letter_code
_entity_poly.pdbx_strand_id
1 'polypeptide(L)'
;MQERSADRPEMTFVPRALRDLFLPRRIPREVRTAVEQWLESEPITRLLPVALELPLGLDLDLAKLMSEPHHIALIGPPASGRSLALAQIARRWLDQQPAMPLVRLLLGELDSPSLTPRAIVARALARRNLAPNPLEHNLPCLLLIDDWEELPLARRAVWQRFLIRLPERWSRACTVVALPTGELWPGFRHHAIAPLSAEHLAEWVQRLFTFTDRQEGLDLFERDPLVLLRERPAEILMLALTHPLSGWPISRAALYERTAAFVAPIIVATDEQAGWRIGLTAYRLYRQAIELAAQTTPHPATIRQATPHWRGLCIPLAFGAAPDPRPLIDALADATLPSHERLSLLARSLRERPRLDPALSRPILDEICRSRGEALATLVPVLPVILTDIGRTQSGQLNELLERITELLPPETSTTLLITILDTGDAPPVLRWQAIDLLCRQRILPPPLPTYADLISQAGRCLLAVVHPDTIHHLAEPALQLGLRLLLSGAAGTNRQYLIAHHLLAHTTLPASVRALAPAALPPAEVGQAIVDPMPEVRQAARKVWIRTGHIDQLARFVTQTDKPWSARDEALTDLATTADGQTFIAAFAIGNRLPLDLRLRAIRLLSRLPNGTELLKRLLYAEHEPEIIRAAAVRSLSHNFHVITHLGPLLDRRHPPLIRRTTVHVLSAIARLHQSAALTARTSLLTVLNQPDLDAALTTTIIETLGKHGGKQALAALGHTLAPTYGVTLLETWITSFPALIGPSEQWIDQADNPTVRALLADLMVAIANHPNLIGVELDRPSALIAGHVMILSSATARTLGTIGQHQPTLMPAVRALIGVALYDTSTLRPLSELLNADPTCDLVAIVRNTEHDPPLRYTALHALAQQPNGAEALLYLAKHADSDLACTALDRLQPPLPPTLNEQLLQLVNTATDEAVRLAGLRALGRNADPAAVPALLEIALNNEETTAIRAAALDAIVEAPVAPLTELITSQPEPIRSAALRALSRSPQPGPAPILHRLAFDPDRTCALAAVSALAAHPETHTPILARLIRSHPDLAVRLAAAAAFDASAADETIPVFVEALLSPYPALQTQAFRLLAAIDPYHAALRQPLTDPQQTVVLRFQALHHLSTYAPNDPLIRQVANDPTAPEQLRCHAIAVLGRQADATVVDVLLRLAGDATQPPAVKHAAIAALDRQWTEVGHEAALTALITLVTSPIPEVVLWAGTVLLDRLVPIEIGEP
;
A
#
# COMPACT_ATOMS: atom_id res chain seq x y z
N MET A 1 9.17 -16.51 -42.71
CA MET A 1 8.45 -17.38 -43.66
C MET A 1 8.00 -18.60 -42.87
N GLN A 2 6.76 -19.13 -42.93
CA GLN A 2 5.52 -18.82 -43.67
C GLN A 2 4.36 -19.52 -42.90
N GLU A 3 3.06 -19.19 -42.94
CA GLU A 3 2.28 -18.11 -43.59
C GLU A 3 0.95 -17.84 -42.80
N ARG A 4 -0.06 -17.14 -43.35
CA ARG A 4 -1.30 -16.66 -42.66
C ARG A 4 -2.63 -17.05 -43.37
N SER A 5 -3.80 -16.74 -42.78
CA SER A 5 -5.14 -17.26 -43.17
C SER A 5 -6.32 -16.23 -43.19
N ALA A 6 -7.37 -16.54 -43.98
CA ALA A 6 -8.80 -16.05 -43.99
C ALA A 6 -9.10 -14.55 -44.35
N ASP A 7 -10.24 -14.10 -44.94
CA ASP A 7 -11.69 -14.35 -44.61
C ASP A 7 -12.76 -13.80 -45.65
N ARG A 8 -13.95 -14.47 -45.74
CA ARG A 8 -15.41 -14.06 -45.93
C ARG A 8 -16.07 -13.27 -47.16
N PRO A 9 -17.45 -13.32 -47.36
CA PRO A 9 -18.20 -13.08 -48.66
C PRO A 9 -19.54 -12.22 -48.62
N GLU A 10 -20.48 -12.36 -49.62
CA GLU A 10 -21.96 -11.96 -49.74
C GLU A 10 -22.37 -10.83 -50.78
N MET A 11 -23.60 -10.62 -51.38
CA MET A 11 -24.89 -11.38 -51.65
C MET A 11 -25.89 -10.73 -52.72
N THR A 12 -26.95 -11.46 -53.18
CA THR A 12 -28.30 -11.06 -53.77
C THR A 12 -28.55 -10.45 -55.19
N PHE A 13 -29.78 -10.63 -55.77
CA PHE A 13 -30.43 -9.78 -56.82
C PHE A 13 -31.98 -9.99 -57.02
N VAL A 14 -32.56 -9.37 -58.08
CA VAL A 14 -33.92 -9.43 -58.75
C VAL A 14 -35.07 -8.47 -58.25
N PRO A 15 -36.07 -8.03 -59.08
CA PRO A 15 -36.07 -6.63 -59.54
C PRO A 15 -37.42 -5.85 -59.56
N ARG A 16 -37.41 -4.68 -60.24
CA ARG A 16 -38.53 -3.74 -60.48
C ARG A 16 -39.63 -4.29 -61.41
N ALA A 17 -40.88 -3.93 -61.12
CA ALA A 17 -41.93 -3.65 -62.11
C ALA A 17 -42.55 -2.26 -61.81
N LEU A 18 -42.96 -1.50 -62.83
CA LEU A 18 -43.25 -0.06 -62.69
C LEU A 18 -44.25 0.45 -63.74
N ARG A 19 -44.85 1.60 -63.40
CA ARG A 19 -45.43 2.65 -64.27
C ARG A 19 -46.88 2.55 -64.79
N ASP A 20 -47.62 3.57 -64.35
CA ASP A 20 -48.42 4.51 -65.14
C ASP A 20 -49.89 4.17 -65.46
N LEU A 21 -50.75 4.41 -64.44
CA LEU A 21 -52.11 4.91 -64.63
C LEU A 21 -52.40 6.17 -63.77
N PHE A 22 -51.98 7.31 -64.31
CA PHE A 22 -52.60 8.65 -64.20
C PHE A 22 -52.89 9.32 -62.82
N LEU A 23 -51.84 10.02 -62.34
CA LEU A 23 -51.86 11.41 -61.82
C LEU A 23 -52.79 11.84 -60.65
N PRO A 24 -52.15 12.23 -59.54
CA PRO A 24 -52.46 13.47 -58.82
C PRO A 24 -51.37 14.53 -59.04
N ARG A 25 -51.81 15.77 -59.24
CA ARG A 25 -51.07 17.03 -59.47
C ARG A 25 -49.67 17.11 -58.80
N ARG A 26 -48.61 17.32 -59.60
CA ARG A 26 -47.36 17.95 -59.11
C ARG A 26 -47.66 19.38 -58.66
N ILE A 27 -46.99 19.84 -57.60
CA ILE A 27 -47.03 21.24 -57.13
C ILE A 27 -46.50 22.16 -58.26
N PRO A 28 -47.12 23.35 -58.51
CA PRO A 28 -46.58 24.32 -59.45
C PRO A 28 -45.16 24.73 -59.05
N ARG A 29 -44.21 24.71 -60.00
CA ARG A 29 -42.79 25.05 -59.73
C ARG A 29 -42.65 26.39 -58.99
N GLU A 30 -43.45 27.38 -59.40
CA GLU A 30 -43.57 28.72 -58.79
C GLU A 30 -43.77 28.72 -57.27
N VAL A 31 -44.51 27.74 -56.71
CA VAL A 31 -44.74 27.64 -55.26
C VAL A 31 -43.46 27.22 -54.55
N ARG A 32 -42.73 26.25 -55.12
CA ARG A 32 -41.45 25.80 -54.58
C ARG A 32 -40.40 26.91 -54.71
N THR A 33 -40.28 27.51 -55.90
CA THR A 33 -39.37 28.62 -56.17
C THR A 33 -39.66 29.83 -55.28
N ALA A 34 -40.90 30.10 -54.90
CA ALA A 34 -41.24 31.16 -53.94
C ALA A 34 -40.75 30.89 -52.51
N VAL A 35 -40.71 29.63 -52.07
CA VAL A 35 -40.19 29.24 -50.76
C VAL A 35 -38.66 29.19 -50.78
N GLU A 36 -38.07 28.73 -51.88
CA GLU A 36 -36.63 28.81 -52.15
C GLU A 36 -36.16 30.28 -52.13
N GLN A 37 -36.81 31.17 -52.90
CA GLN A 37 -36.52 32.61 -52.91
C GLN A 37 -36.65 33.30 -51.55
N TRP A 38 -37.65 32.94 -50.73
CA TRP A 38 -37.76 33.46 -49.36
C TRP A 38 -36.57 32.99 -48.50
N LEU A 39 -36.29 31.68 -48.48
CA LEU A 39 -35.16 31.18 -47.70
C LEU A 39 -33.82 31.67 -48.23
N GLU A 40 -33.70 32.01 -49.51
CA GLU A 40 -32.54 32.70 -50.08
C GLU A 40 -32.49 34.21 -49.74
N SER A 41 -33.62 34.87 -49.39
CA SER A 41 -33.67 36.30 -49.09
C SER A 41 -33.42 36.66 -47.63
N GLU A 42 -33.66 35.76 -46.68
CA GLU A 42 -33.29 35.97 -45.27
C GLU A 42 -31.74 36.01 -45.15
N PRO A 43 -31.12 36.89 -44.35
CA PRO A 43 -29.66 36.95 -44.24
C PRO A 43 -29.05 35.72 -43.55
N ILE A 44 -29.75 35.12 -42.59
CA ILE A 44 -29.22 34.07 -41.71
C ILE A 44 -28.91 32.77 -42.47
N THR A 45 -29.64 32.45 -43.53
CA THR A 45 -29.41 31.28 -44.40
C THR A 45 -28.13 31.39 -45.23
N ARG A 46 -27.67 32.61 -45.54
CA ARG A 46 -26.39 32.84 -46.23
C ARG A 46 -25.22 32.91 -45.26
N LEU A 47 -25.43 33.54 -44.10
CA LEU A 47 -24.36 33.86 -43.14
C LEU A 47 -24.13 32.78 -42.08
N LEU A 48 -25.17 32.00 -41.75
CA LEU A 48 -25.13 30.95 -40.72
C LEU A 48 -26.16 29.84 -41.08
N PRO A 49 -25.98 29.12 -42.22
CA PRO A 49 -26.95 28.12 -42.69
C PRO A 49 -27.29 27.03 -41.65
N VAL A 50 -26.32 26.67 -40.80
CA VAL A 50 -26.46 25.73 -39.68
C VAL A 50 -27.62 26.10 -38.73
N ALA A 51 -28.01 27.38 -38.63
CA ALA A 51 -29.13 27.83 -37.80
C ALA A 51 -30.49 27.19 -38.19
N LEU A 52 -30.65 26.73 -39.43
CA LEU A 52 -31.85 25.98 -39.85
C LEU A 52 -31.86 24.51 -39.39
N GLU A 53 -30.74 24.00 -38.88
CA GLU A 53 -30.57 22.60 -38.46
C GLU A 53 -30.47 22.45 -36.93
N LEU A 54 -30.39 23.56 -36.19
CA LEU A 54 -30.30 23.55 -34.73
C LEU A 54 -31.62 23.12 -34.05
N PRO A 55 -31.57 22.30 -32.99
CA PRO A 55 -32.75 21.90 -32.24
C PRO A 55 -33.29 23.04 -31.38
N LEU A 56 -34.54 23.44 -31.61
CA LEU A 56 -35.29 24.42 -30.81
C LEU A 56 -36.18 23.75 -29.73
N GLY A 57 -35.93 22.48 -29.39
CA GLY A 57 -36.79 21.70 -28.48
C GLY A 57 -38.18 21.35 -29.04
N LEU A 58 -38.38 21.45 -30.36
CA LEU A 58 -39.65 21.21 -31.04
C LEU A 58 -39.55 20.06 -32.05
N ASP A 59 -40.50 19.12 -31.98
CA ASP A 59 -40.65 18.03 -32.95
C ASP A 59 -41.37 18.51 -34.23
N LEU A 60 -40.60 19.15 -35.12
CA LEU A 60 -41.08 19.70 -36.39
C LEU A 60 -41.06 18.66 -37.52
N ASP A 61 -41.60 17.46 -37.27
CA ASP A 61 -41.78 16.41 -38.29
C ASP A 61 -43.04 16.65 -39.13
N LEU A 62 -42.87 16.88 -40.43
CA LEU A 62 -43.97 17.13 -41.35
C LEU A 62 -44.93 15.93 -41.48
N ALA A 63 -44.48 14.70 -41.24
CA ALA A 63 -45.39 13.54 -41.27
C ALA A 63 -46.43 13.61 -40.15
N LYS A 64 -46.00 13.91 -38.91
CA LYS A 64 -46.90 14.13 -37.76
C LYS A 64 -47.79 15.35 -37.96
N LEU A 65 -47.22 16.45 -38.46
CA LEU A 65 -47.94 17.69 -38.79
C LEU A 65 -49.01 17.52 -39.89
N MET A 66 -48.96 16.44 -40.67
CA MET A 66 -49.98 16.06 -41.65
C MET A 66 -51.01 15.04 -41.11
N SER A 67 -50.75 14.39 -39.97
CA SER A 67 -51.64 13.36 -39.40
C SER A 67 -52.66 13.91 -38.39
N GLU A 68 -52.36 15.03 -37.72
CA GLU A 68 -53.27 15.67 -36.77
C GLU A 68 -54.10 16.79 -37.43
N PRO A 69 -55.43 16.87 -37.20
CA PRO A 69 -56.29 17.92 -37.75
C PRO A 69 -56.22 19.22 -36.93
N HIS A 70 -55.00 19.64 -36.55
CA HIS A 70 -54.77 20.67 -35.54
C HIS A 70 -53.82 21.77 -36.03
N HIS A 71 -54.20 23.02 -35.77
CA HIS A 71 -53.38 24.19 -36.05
C HIS A 71 -52.35 24.40 -34.92
N ILE A 72 -51.22 25.06 -35.20
CA ILE A 72 -50.13 25.23 -34.22
C ILE A 72 -49.85 26.70 -33.94
N ALA A 73 -49.66 27.00 -32.66
CA ALA A 73 -49.28 28.31 -32.15
C ALA A 73 -47.88 28.23 -31.52
N LEU A 74 -46.90 28.88 -32.17
CA LEU A 74 -45.52 29.02 -31.68
C LEU A 74 -45.46 30.22 -30.75
N ILE A 75 -45.50 29.96 -29.43
CA ILE A 75 -45.52 30.98 -28.38
C ILE A 75 -44.11 31.29 -27.91
N GLY A 76 -43.78 32.56 -27.77
CA GLY A 76 -42.51 32.98 -27.16
C GLY A 76 -42.38 34.50 -27.08
N PRO A 77 -41.48 35.02 -26.22
CA PRO A 77 -41.13 36.44 -26.23
C PRO A 77 -40.41 36.84 -27.53
N PRO A 78 -40.19 38.15 -27.78
CA PRO A 78 -39.18 38.60 -28.74
C PRO A 78 -37.82 37.90 -28.48
N ALA A 79 -37.04 37.67 -29.55
CA ALA A 79 -35.79 36.91 -29.54
C ALA A 79 -35.87 35.40 -29.15
N SER A 80 -37.07 34.83 -28.94
CA SER A 80 -37.23 33.39 -28.66
C SER A 80 -36.89 32.46 -29.83
N GLY A 81 -37.12 32.89 -31.08
CA GLY A 81 -36.88 32.07 -32.28
C GLY A 81 -38.14 31.63 -33.06
N ARG A 82 -39.35 32.13 -32.74
CA ARG A 82 -40.60 31.79 -33.46
C ARG A 82 -40.48 31.83 -34.99
N SER A 83 -39.98 32.92 -35.56
CA SER A 83 -39.80 33.08 -37.01
C SER A 83 -38.70 32.18 -37.60
N LEU A 84 -37.70 31.79 -36.79
CA LEU A 84 -36.71 30.79 -37.19
C LEU A 84 -37.35 29.41 -37.27
N ALA A 85 -38.20 29.02 -36.31
CA ALA A 85 -38.94 27.77 -36.38
C ALA A 85 -39.87 27.71 -37.61
N LEU A 86 -40.52 28.82 -38.00
CA LEU A 86 -41.27 28.88 -39.27
C LEU A 86 -40.35 28.64 -40.49
N ALA A 87 -39.13 29.19 -40.51
CA ALA A 87 -38.15 28.95 -41.56
C ALA A 87 -37.60 27.51 -41.55
N GLN A 88 -37.42 26.89 -40.38
CA GLN A 88 -37.04 25.47 -40.26
C GLN A 88 -38.13 24.54 -40.82
N ILE A 89 -39.42 24.82 -40.57
CA ILE A 89 -40.54 24.10 -41.17
C ILE A 89 -40.52 24.24 -42.70
N ALA A 90 -40.31 25.46 -43.21
CA ALA A 90 -40.22 25.71 -44.65
C ALA A 90 -39.02 25.01 -45.31
N ARG A 91 -37.88 24.93 -44.62
CA ARG A 91 -36.69 24.22 -45.09
C ARG A 91 -36.93 22.71 -45.16
N ARG A 92 -37.42 22.11 -44.07
CA ARG A 92 -37.81 20.69 -44.03
C ARG A 92 -38.83 20.34 -45.13
N TRP A 93 -39.72 21.28 -45.48
CA TRP A 93 -40.68 21.11 -46.58
C TRP A 93 -40.01 21.08 -47.97
N LEU A 94 -39.00 21.92 -48.20
CA LEU A 94 -38.19 21.84 -49.42
C LEU A 94 -37.38 20.54 -49.51
N ASP A 95 -36.84 20.06 -48.39
CA ASP A 95 -35.99 18.87 -48.34
C ASP A 95 -36.81 17.57 -48.48
N GLN A 96 -37.97 17.46 -47.81
CA GLN A 96 -38.82 16.26 -47.82
C GLN A 96 -39.77 16.15 -49.04
N GLN A 97 -39.97 17.25 -49.79
CA GLN A 97 -40.79 17.30 -51.02
C GLN A 97 -42.24 16.72 -50.91
N PRO A 98 -43.03 17.03 -49.86
CA PRO A 98 -44.38 16.52 -49.73
C PRO A 98 -45.32 17.10 -50.81
N ALA A 99 -46.37 16.37 -51.17
CA ALA A 99 -47.30 16.76 -52.26
C ALA A 99 -48.25 17.94 -51.92
N MET A 100 -48.09 18.57 -50.75
CA MET A 100 -48.92 19.68 -50.27
C MET A 100 -48.21 21.03 -50.45
N PRO A 101 -48.82 22.04 -51.11
CA PRO A 101 -48.24 23.38 -51.23
C PRO A 101 -48.14 24.12 -49.89
N LEU A 102 -47.01 24.80 -49.68
CA LEU A 102 -46.74 25.70 -48.55
C LEU A 102 -46.86 27.17 -49.02
N VAL A 103 -47.52 28.03 -48.22
CA VAL A 103 -47.59 29.48 -48.45
C VAL A 103 -47.32 30.27 -47.16
N ARG A 104 -46.36 31.20 -47.20
CA ARG A 104 -46.09 32.18 -46.14
C ARG A 104 -47.09 33.34 -46.23
N LEU A 105 -47.60 33.79 -45.08
CA LEU A 105 -48.49 34.94 -44.92
C LEU A 105 -47.90 35.88 -43.86
N LEU A 106 -47.27 36.97 -44.30
CA LEU A 106 -46.79 38.04 -43.44
C LEU A 106 -47.93 39.04 -43.20
N LEU A 107 -48.51 39.04 -42.00
CA LEU A 107 -49.74 39.82 -41.75
C LEU A 107 -49.48 41.33 -41.74
N GLY A 108 -48.29 41.79 -41.34
CA GLY A 108 -47.89 43.19 -41.37
C GLY A 108 -47.82 43.77 -42.80
N GLU A 109 -47.53 42.95 -43.80
CA GLU A 109 -47.46 43.34 -45.22
C GLU A 109 -48.78 43.09 -45.98
N LEU A 110 -49.47 41.99 -45.68
CA LEU A 110 -50.61 41.51 -46.46
C LEU A 110 -51.97 42.02 -45.95
N ASP A 111 -52.06 42.49 -44.70
CA ASP A 111 -53.32 42.99 -44.18
C ASP A 111 -53.73 44.31 -44.81
N SER A 112 -55.02 44.43 -45.13
CA SER A 112 -55.61 45.70 -45.55
C SER A 112 -56.96 45.88 -44.88
N PRO A 113 -57.24 47.02 -44.24
CA PRO A 113 -58.48 47.23 -43.51
C PRO A 113 -59.73 47.12 -44.40
N SER A 114 -59.60 47.38 -45.70
CA SER A 114 -60.65 47.27 -46.72
C SER A 114 -60.96 45.82 -47.15
N LEU A 115 -60.14 44.83 -46.76
CA LEU A 115 -60.30 43.43 -47.13
C LEU A 115 -60.54 42.54 -45.91
N THR A 116 -61.29 41.46 -46.13
CA THR A 116 -61.47 40.39 -45.14
C THR A 116 -60.29 39.41 -45.18
N PRO A 117 -59.92 38.76 -44.07
CA PRO A 117 -58.90 37.72 -44.05
C PRO A 117 -59.13 36.60 -45.10
N ARG A 118 -60.39 36.20 -45.35
CA ARG A 118 -60.73 35.23 -46.43
C ARG A 118 -60.27 35.72 -47.81
N ALA A 119 -60.51 36.99 -48.12
CA ALA A 119 -60.12 37.58 -49.40
C ALA A 119 -58.59 37.76 -49.51
N ILE A 120 -57.91 38.10 -48.41
CA ILE A 120 -56.46 38.26 -48.36
C ILE A 120 -55.77 36.89 -48.60
N VAL A 121 -56.18 35.85 -47.89
CA VAL A 121 -55.66 34.48 -48.06
C VAL A 121 -55.96 33.94 -49.47
N ALA A 122 -57.19 34.10 -49.97
CA ALA A 122 -57.54 33.67 -51.34
C ALA A 122 -56.69 34.40 -52.41
N ARG A 123 -56.44 35.70 -52.24
CA ARG A 123 -55.59 36.50 -53.15
C ARG A 123 -54.12 36.08 -53.07
N ALA A 124 -53.61 35.72 -51.89
CA ALA A 124 -52.25 35.20 -51.72
C ALA A 124 -52.06 33.84 -52.41
N LEU A 125 -53.05 32.95 -52.33
CA LEU A 125 -53.03 31.64 -52.99
C LEU A 125 -53.17 31.75 -54.52
N ALA A 126 -54.10 32.58 -55.00
CA ALA A 126 -54.29 32.83 -56.44
C ALA A 126 -53.03 33.42 -57.10
N ARG A 127 -52.29 34.29 -56.41
CA ARG A 127 -50.98 34.83 -56.83
C ARG A 127 -49.88 33.76 -57.01
N ARG A 128 -50.11 32.50 -56.61
CA ARG A 128 -49.18 31.37 -56.77
C ARG A 128 -49.75 30.26 -57.67
N ASN A 129 -50.74 30.59 -58.51
CA ASN A 129 -51.44 29.65 -59.40
C ASN A 129 -52.09 28.43 -58.70
N LEU A 130 -52.34 28.52 -57.38
CA LEU A 130 -52.93 27.44 -56.57
C LEU A 130 -54.46 27.38 -56.63
N ALA A 131 -54.99 27.20 -57.84
CA ALA A 131 -56.42 27.16 -58.20
C ALA A 131 -57.18 28.48 -57.96
N PRO A 132 -58.28 28.75 -58.70
CA PRO A 132 -58.98 30.04 -58.60
C PRO A 132 -59.78 30.23 -57.31
N ASN A 133 -60.19 29.15 -56.62
CA ASN A 133 -60.87 29.24 -55.32
C ASN A 133 -60.56 28.03 -54.42
N PRO A 134 -59.37 27.99 -53.77
CA PRO A 134 -58.86 26.81 -53.07
C PRO A 134 -59.66 26.41 -51.82
N LEU A 135 -60.30 27.38 -51.16
CA LEU A 135 -61.13 27.20 -49.97
C LEU A 135 -62.34 26.29 -50.25
N GLU A 136 -63.03 26.51 -51.36
CA GLU A 136 -64.24 25.77 -51.74
C GLU A 136 -63.94 24.36 -52.30
N HIS A 137 -62.67 24.08 -52.65
CA HIS A 137 -62.21 22.79 -53.14
C HIS A 137 -61.48 21.94 -52.07
N ASN A 138 -61.44 22.42 -50.81
CA ASN A 138 -60.77 21.79 -49.66
C ASN A 138 -59.37 21.23 -49.99
N LEU A 139 -58.55 22.03 -50.69
CA LEU A 139 -57.22 21.59 -51.13
C LEU A 139 -56.27 21.47 -49.93
N PRO A 140 -55.42 20.43 -49.83
CA PRO A 140 -54.39 20.38 -48.80
C PRO A 140 -53.43 21.57 -48.97
N CYS A 141 -53.15 22.31 -47.90
CA CYS A 141 -52.20 23.44 -47.90
C CYS A 141 -51.64 23.70 -46.50
N LEU A 142 -50.37 24.12 -46.42
CA LEU A 142 -49.71 24.54 -45.19
C LEU A 142 -49.52 26.06 -45.21
N LEU A 143 -50.15 26.78 -44.28
CA LEU A 143 -50.01 28.23 -44.14
C LEU A 143 -49.06 28.55 -42.98
N LEU A 144 -47.96 29.26 -43.25
CA LEU A 144 -47.05 29.78 -42.22
C LEU A 144 -47.34 31.27 -42.01
N ILE A 145 -47.69 31.66 -40.79
CA ILE A 145 -48.24 32.98 -40.46
C ILE A 145 -47.34 33.69 -39.44
N ASP A 146 -46.87 34.89 -39.79
CA ASP A 146 -46.03 35.73 -38.93
C ASP A 146 -46.55 37.19 -38.90
N ASP A 147 -45.90 38.04 -38.11
CA ASP A 147 -46.20 39.48 -37.94
C ASP A 147 -47.59 39.82 -37.36
N TRP A 148 -48.30 38.85 -36.74
CA TRP A 148 -49.60 39.11 -36.09
C TRP A 148 -49.50 40.19 -34.98
N GLU A 149 -48.36 40.24 -34.29
CA GLU A 149 -48.10 41.24 -33.24
C GLU A 149 -47.77 42.64 -33.77
N GLU A 150 -47.69 42.84 -35.09
CA GLU A 150 -47.57 44.17 -35.73
C GLU A 150 -48.95 44.77 -36.07
N LEU A 151 -50.00 43.96 -36.18
CA LEU A 151 -51.36 44.43 -36.47
C LEU A 151 -51.92 45.32 -35.35
N PRO A 152 -52.79 46.31 -35.65
CA PRO A 152 -53.59 46.99 -34.62
C PRO A 152 -54.49 46.01 -33.85
N LEU A 153 -54.73 46.24 -32.56
CA LEU A 153 -55.53 45.36 -31.69
C LEU A 153 -56.91 45.00 -32.28
N ALA A 154 -57.57 45.96 -32.95
CA ALA A 154 -58.85 45.71 -33.62
C ALA A 154 -58.76 44.75 -34.82
N ARG A 155 -57.64 44.76 -35.58
CA ARG A 155 -57.40 43.80 -36.68
C ARG A 155 -56.97 42.43 -36.17
N ARG A 156 -56.19 42.38 -35.08
CA ARG A 156 -55.79 41.12 -34.41
C ARG A 156 -56.99 40.22 -34.09
N ALA A 157 -58.03 40.79 -33.46
CA ALA A 157 -59.24 40.05 -33.11
C ALA A 157 -60.02 39.53 -34.33
N VAL A 158 -59.98 40.24 -35.46
CA VAL A 158 -60.61 39.82 -36.73
C VAL A 158 -59.84 38.65 -37.36
N TRP A 159 -58.51 38.71 -37.38
CA TRP A 159 -57.65 37.62 -37.87
C TRP A 159 -57.73 36.38 -36.97
N GLN A 160 -57.68 36.55 -35.65
CA GLN A 160 -57.84 35.48 -34.66
C GLN A 160 -59.16 34.73 -34.86
N ARG A 161 -60.30 35.44 -34.97
CA ARG A 161 -61.61 34.84 -35.26
C ARG A 161 -61.68 34.10 -36.59
N PHE A 162 -60.96 34.56 -37.61
CA PHE A 162 -60.89 33.88 -38.90
C PHE A 162 -60.07 32.59 -38.83
N LEU A 163 -58.89 32.62 -38.19
CA LEU A 163 -57.99 31.48 -38.11
C LEU A 163 -58.54 30.35 -37.21
N ILE A 164 -59.17 30.70 -36.07
CA ILE A 164 -59.84 29.71 -35.19
C ILE A 164 -61.00 28.99 -35.92
N ARG A 165 -61.67 29.65 -36.86
CA ARG A 165 -62.76 29.06 -37.68
C ARG A 165 -62.32 28.56 -39.05
N LEU A 166 -61.02 28.51 -39.34
CA LEU A 166 -60.52 27.95 -40.59
C LEU A 166 -60.88 26.46 -40.78
N PRO A 167 -60.73 25.56 -39.79
CA PRO A 167 -60.95 24.12 -40.02
C PRO A 167 -62.43 23.77 -40.24
N GLU A 168 -63.37 24.60 -39.75
CA GLU A 168 -64.81 24.48 -40.04
C GLU A 168 -65.12 24.53 -41.55
N ARG A 169 -64.24 25.18 -42.34
CA ARG A 169 -64.47 25.52 -43.75
C ARG A 169 -63.39 25.02 -44.69
N TRP A 170 -62.20 24.71 -44.17
CA TRP A 170 -61.04 24.25 -44.94
C TRP A 170 -60.27 23.19 -44.15
N SER A 171 -60.93 22.05 -43.89
CA SER A 171 -60.44 21.00 -42.97
C SER A 171 -59.13 20.31 -43.39
N ARG A 172 -58.64 20.54 -44.62
CA ARG A 172 -57.33 20.04 -45.10
C ARG A 172 -56.22 21.10 -45.07
N ALA A 173 -56.47 22.31 -44.56
CA ALA A 173 -55.43 23.31 -44.36
C ALA A 173 -54.87 23.24 -42.93
N CYS A 174 -53.56 23.03 -42.83
CA CYS A 174 -52.82 23.19 -41.57
C CYS A 174 -52.26 24.62 -41.51
N THR A 175 -52.25 25.24 -40.32
CA THR A 175 -51.65 26.57 -40.14
C THR A 175 -50.74 26.61 -38.93
N VAL A 176 -49.56 27.21 -39.09
CA VAL A 176 -48.60 27.47 -38.02
C VAL A 176 -48.47 28.99 -37.87
N VAL A 177 -48.76 29.52 -36.68
CA VAL A 177 -48.74 30.96 -36.39
C VAL A 177 -47.76 31.30 -35.26
N ALA A 178 -46.96 32.36 -35.44
CA ALA A 178 -46.13 32.93 -34.38
C ALA A 178 -46.95 33.87 -33.48
N LEU A 179 -46.92 33.67 -32.16
CA LEU A 179 -47.69 34.45 -31.18
C LEU A 179 -46.84 34.87 -29.97
N PRO A 180 -47.13 36.01 -29.31
CA PRO A 180 -46.43 36.44 -28.11
C PRO A 180 -46.82 35.65 -26.85
N THR A 181 -46.00 35.74 -25.80
CA THR A 181 -46.28 35.11 -24.49
C THR A 181 -47.59 35.63 -23.89
N GLY A 182 -48.56 34.72 -23.74
CA GLY A 182 -49.90 34.96 -23.19
C GLY A 182 -51.04 34.57 -24.15
N GLU A 183 -50.78 34.47 -25.45
CA GLU A 183 -51.80 34.22 -26.49
C GLU A 183 -52.14 32.73 -26.64
N LEU A 184 -53.02 32.21 -25.77
CA LEU A 184 -53.53 30.84 -25.79
C LEU A 184 -54.85 30.76 -26.57
N TRP A 185 -54.80 30.42 -27.85
CA TRP A 185 -55.96 30.38 -28.75
C TRP A 185 -56.65 29.00 -28.76
N PRO A 186 -57.98 28.92 -28.60
CA PRO A 186 -58.69 27.64 -28.65
C PRO A 186 -58.60 27.00 -30.05
N GLY A 187 -58.47 25.67 -30.09
CA GLY A 187 -58.32 24.90 -31.33
C GLY A 187 -56.89 24.88 -31.90
N PHE A 188 -55.95 25.61 -31.29
CA PHE A 188 -54.53 25.57 -31.62
C PHE A 188 -53.75 24.76 -30.57
N ARG A 189 -52.75 24.02 -31.03
CA ARG A 189 -51.75 23.33 -30.19
C ARG A 189 -50.62 24.30 -29.89
N HIS A 190 -50.51 24.71 -28.63
CA HIS A 190 -49.53 25.68 -28.17
C HIS A 190 -48.17 25.03 -27.92
N HIS A 191 -47.13 25.60 -28.52
CA HIS A 191 -45.74 25.20 -28.31
C HIS A 191 -44.95 26.41 -27.83
N ALA A 192 -44.58 26.41 -26.54
CA ALA A 192 -43.81 27.47 -25.94
C ALA A 192 -42.31 27.25 -26.19
N ILE A 193 -41.64 28.22 -26.81
CA ILE A 193 -40.18 28.19 -27.02
C ILE A 193 -39.52 28.70 -25.75
N ALA A 194 -38.98 27.77 -24.96
CA ALA A 194 -38.26 28.02 -23.71
C ALA A 194 -36.78 28.40 -23.94
N PRO A 195 -36.06 28.88 -22.91
CA PRO A 195 -34.60 28.87 -22.89
C PRO A 195 -34.04 27.47 -23.16
N LEU A 196 -32.83 27.39 -23.72
CA LEU A 196 -32.19 26.10 -24.00
C LEU A 196 -31.84 25.37 -22.69
N SER A 197 -32.05 24.05 -22.63
CA SER A 197 -31.48 23.21 -21.57
C SER A 197 -29.95 23.18 -21.71
N ALA A 198 -29.22 22.82 -20.64
CA ALA A 198 -27.76 22.72 -20.68
C ALA A 198 -27.26 21.78 -21.79
N GLU A 199 -28.00 20.71 -22.09
CA GLU A 199 -27.72 19.78 -23.18
C GLU A 199 -27.85 20.44 -24.56
N HIS A 200 -28.99 21.09 -24.84
CA HIS A 200 -29.19 21.81 -26.10
C HIS A 200 -28.23 23.00 -26.23
N LEU A 201 -27.91 23.69 -25.12
CA LEU A 201 -26.91 24.76 -25.11
C LEU A 201 -25.52 24.22 -25.46
N ALA A 202 -25.10 23.09 -24.89
CA ALA A 202 -23.83 22.45 -25.24
C ALA A 202 -23.78 22.03 -26.72
N GLU A 203 -24.89 21.50 -27.27
CA GLU A 203 -24.99 21.17 -28.69
C GLU A 203 -24.96 22.42 -29.59
N TRP A 204 -25.67 23.49 -29.22
CA TRP A 204 -25.62 24.77 -29.93
C TRP A 204 -24.21 25.37 -29.90
N VAL A 205 -23.53 25.34 -28.74
CA VAL A 205 -22.15 25.81 -28.62
C VAL A 205 -21.22 25.01 -29.53
N GLN A 206 -21.30 23.68 -29.50
CA GLN A 206 -20.50 22.80 -30.35
C GLN A 206 -20.76 22.99 -31.85
N ARG A 207 -22.01 23.24 -32.26
CA ARG A 207 -22.38 23.45 -33.67
C ARG A 207 -22.11 24.87 -34.19
N LEU A 208 -22.06 25.88 -33.32
CA LEU A 208 -21.90 27.30 -33.70
C LEU A 208 -20.47 27.83 -33.53
N PHE A 209 -19.72 27.37 -32.52
CA PHE A 209 -18.38 27.86 -32.21
C PHE A 209 -17.33 26.76 -32.42
N THR A 210 -17.23 26.26 -33.66
CA THR A 210 -16.40 25.10 -34.07
C THR A 210 -14.88 25.24 -33.85
N PHE A 211 -14.41 26.39 -33.35
CA PHE A 211 -13.01 26.71 -33.07
C PHE A 211 -12.76 27.10 -31.60
N THR A 212 -13.73 26.86 -30.72
CA THR A 212 -13.62 27.05 -29.27
C THR A 212 -13.74 25.69 -28.59
N ASP A 213 -12.96 25.41 -27.55
CA ASP A 213 -13.11 24.15 -26.82
C ASP A 213 -14.49 24.09 -26.13
N ARG A 214 -15.08 22.89 -26.09
CA ARG A 214 -16.44 22.67 -25.58
C ARG A 214 -16.56 23.05 -24.11
N GLN A 215 -15.53 22.81 -23.30
CA GLN A 215 -15.53 23.19 -21.89
C GLN A 215 -15.31 24.69 -21.71
N GLU A 216 -14.29 25.29 -22.34
CA GLU A 216 -14.07 26.75 -22.31
C GLU A 216 -15.31 27.54 -22.76
N GLY A 217 -15.97 27.08 -23.84
CA GLY A 217 -17.20 27.68 -24.34
C GLY A 217 -18.35 27.61 -23.34
N LEU A 218 -18.52 26.48 -22.65
CA LEU A 218 -19.57 26.31 -21.62
C LEU A 218 -19.29 27.14 -20.36
N ASP A 219 -18.06 27.12 -19.85
CA ASP A 219 -17.60 27.92 -18.70
C ASP A 219 -17.92 29.43 -18.88
N LEU A 220 -17.82 29.92 -20.12
CA LEU A 220 -18.16 31.31 -20.45
C LEU A 220 -19.68 31.59 -20.41
N PHE A 221 -20.54 30.61 -20.74
CA PHE A 221 -22.00 30.72 -20.57
C PHE A 221 -22.49 30.50 -19.13
N GLU A 222 -21.63 30.05 -18.22
CA GLU A 222 -21.92 29.99 -16.79
C GLU A 222 -21.54 31.28 -16.03
N ARG A 223 -20.82 32.21 -16.68
CA ARG A 223 -20.26 33.41 -16.05
C ARG A 223 -20.75 34.72 -16.70
N ASP A 224 -20.61 35.82 -15.97
CA ASP A 224 -20.70 37.18 -16.52
C ASP A 224 -19.61 37.34 -17.60
N PRO A 225 -19.93 37.72 -18.86
CA PRO A 225 -21.16 38.36 -19.33
C PRO A 225 -22.16 37.48 -20.10
N LEU A 226 -21.86 36.22 -20.42
CA LEU A 226 -22.70 35.43 -21.34
C LEU A 226 -23.84 34.66 -20.64
N VAL A 227 -23.84 34.58 -19.30
CA VAL A 227 -24.87 33.93 -18.49
C VAL A 227 -26.30 34.45 -18.72
N LEU A 228 -26.47 35.63 -19.30
CA LEU A 228 -27.77 36.19 -19.71
C LEU A 228 -28.22 35.69 -21.10
N LEU A 229 -27.27 35.42 -22.00
CA LEU A 229 -27.54 35.11 -23.41
C LEU A 229 -28.17 33.72 -23.60
N ARG A 230 -27.94 32.82 -22.64
CA ARG A 230 -28.60 31.50 -22.58
C ARG A 230 -30.13 31.56 -22.48
N GLU A 231 -30.69 32.71 -22.08
CA GLU A 231 -32.13 32.89 -21.91
C GLU A 231 -32.91 33.02 -23.24
N ARG A 232 -32.26 33.40 -24.35
CA ARG A 232 -32.95 33.65 -25.64
C ARG A 232 -32.16 33.12 -26.84
N PRO A 233 -32.66 32.08 -27.56
CA PRO A 233 -31.94 31.46 -28.68
C PRO A 233 -31.46 32.43 -29.78
N ALA A 234 -32.20 33.50 -30.08
CA ALA A 234 -31.74 34.46 -31.10
C ALA A 234 -30.50 35.26 -30.67
N GLU A 235 -30.26 35.45 -29.37
CA GLU A 235 -29.09 36.15 -28.86
C GLU A 235 -27.82 35.29 -29.01
N ILE A 236 -27.95 33.96 -28.88
CA ILE A 236 -26.86 33.00 -29.17
C ILE A 236 -26.51 33.01 -30.67
N LEU A 237 -27.51 33.18 -31.56
CA LEU A 237 -27.27 33.31 -33.01
C LEU A 237 -26.65 34.67 -33.39
N MET A 238 -27.08 35.76 -32.74
CA MET A 238 -26.41 37.07 -32.84
C MET A 238 -24.94 36.99 -32.42
N LEU A 239 -24.67 36.23 -31.35
CA LEU A 239 -23.31 35.99 -30.88
C LEU A 239 -22.50 35.17 -31.89
N ALA A 240 -23.03 34.06 -32.42
CA ALA A 240 -22.35 33.27 -33.45
C ALA A 240 -22.02 34.08 -34.72
N LEU A 241 -22.89 35.01 -35.11
CA LEU A 241 -22.66 35.92 -36.26
C LEU A 241 -21.59 37.00 -35.99
N THR A 242 -21.46 37.49 -34.75
CA THR A 242 -20.60 38.65 -34.42
C THR A 242 -19.29 38.28 -33.71
N HIS A 243 -19.22 37.11 -33.07
CA HIS A 243 -18.05 36.62 -32.35
C HIS A 243 -16.80 36.48 -33.25
N PRO A 244 -16.85 35.92 -34.48
CA PRO A 244 -15.68 35.82 -35.35
C PRO A 244 -15.05 37.17 -35.75
N LEU A 245 -15.78 38.27 -35.59
CA LEU A 245 -15.36 39.63 -35.96
C LEU A 245 -15.00 40.51 -34.75
N SER A 246 -15.46 40.16 -33.54
CA SER A 246 -15.39 41.05 -32.38
C SER A 246 -15.10 40.34 -31.04
N GLY A 247 -14.88 39.02 -31.06
CA GLY A 247 -14.76 38.19 -29.86
C GLY A 247 -16.03 38.19 -29.00
N TRP A 248 -15.90 37.83 -27.73
CA TRP A 248 -17.03 37.84 -26.80
C TRP A 248 -17.50 39.27 -26.46
N PRO A 249 -18.82 39.51 -26.29
CA PRO A 249 -19.37 40.80 -25.88
C PRO A 249 -19.23 41.00 -24.37
N ILE A 250 -18.96 42.23 -23.92
CA ILE A 250 -18.81 42.57 -22.49
C ILE A 250 -20.15 42.79 -21.75
N SER A 251 -21.26 42.87 -22.50
CA SER A 251 -22.62 42.91 -21.97
C SER A 251 -23.59 42.48 -23.07
N ARG A 252 -24.83 42.13 -22.70
CA ARG A 252 -25.90 41.85 -23.65
C ARG A 252 -26.23 43.07 -24.52
N ALA A 253 -26.17 44.29 -23.97
CA ALA A 253 -26.32 45.52 -24.75
C ALA A 253 -25.22 45.64 -25.84
N ALA A 254 -23.96 45.38 -25.50
CA ALA A 254 -22.84 45.42 -26.45
C ALA A 254 -22.96 44.35 -27.56
N LEU A 255 -23.58 43.20 -27.27
CA LEU A 255 -23.91 42.20 -28.31
C LEU A 255 -24.90 42.75 -29.33
N TYR A 256 -25.98 43.37 -28.87
CA TYR A 256 -26.97 43.98 -29.76
C TYR A 256 -26.38 45.17 -30.55
N GLU A 257 -25.45 45.93 -29.97
CA GLU A 257 -24.71 46.99 -30.68
C GLU A 257 -23.86 46.44 -31.83
N ARG A 258 -23.02 45.44 -31.54
CA ARG A 258 -22.21 44.73 -32.56
C ARG A 258 -23.09 44.12 -33.65
N THR A 259 -24.24 43.56 -33.26
CA THR A 259 -25.24 43.01 -34.20
C THR A 259 -25.85 44.11 -35.07
N ALA A 260 -26.18 45.27 -34.49
CA ALA A 260 -26.72 46.39 -35.25
C ALA A 260 -25.70 46.93 -36.27
N ALA A 261 -24.42 47.02 -35.90
CA ALA A 261 -23.34 47.40 -36.80
C ALA A 261 -23.11 46.36 -37.91
N PHE A 262 -23.14 45.06 -37.58
CA PHE A 262 -22.99 43.95 -38.53
C PHE A 262 -24.14 43.88 -39.54
N VAL A 263 -25.38 44.13 -39.11
CA VAL A 263 -26.58 44.02 -39.98
C VAL A 263 -26.89 45.32 -40.73
N ALA A 264 -26.40 46.48 -40.29
CA ALA A 264 -26.58 47.76 -40.98
C ALA A 264 -26.27 47.73 -42.50
N PRO A 265 -25.10 47.25 -42.98
CA PRO A 265 -24.82 47.20 -44.43
C PRO A 265 -25.71 46.20 -45.19
N ILE A 266 -26.21 45.16 -44.52
CA ILE A 266 -27.11 44.17 -45.11
C ILE A 266 -28.48 44.80 -45.39
N ILE A 267 -29.00 45.62 -44.47
CA ILE A 267 -30.27 46.34 -44.63
C ILE A 267 -30.19 47.35 -45.78
N VAL A 268 -29.07 48.08 -45.89
CA VAL A 268 -28.86 49.12 -46.91
C VAL A 268 -28.73 48.55 -48.33
N ALA A 269 -28.31 47.29 -48.47
CA ALA A 269 -28.19 46.63 -49.77
C ALA A 269 -29.53 46.08 -50.34
N THR A 270 -30.60 46.04 -49.54
CA THR A 270 -31.93 45.56 -49.97
C THR A 270 -32.90 46.71 -50.23
N ASP A 271 -32.92 47.21 -51.46
CA ASP A 271 -33.72 48.38 -51.88
C ASP A 271 -35.23 48.10 -52.06
N GLU A 272 -35.69 46.90 -51.69
CA GLU A 272 -37.09 46.58 -51.39
C GLU A 272 -37.20 45.92 -50.00
N GLN A 273 -38.16 46.36 -49.18
CA GLN A 273 -38.25 46.05 -47.73
C GLN A 273 -38.68 44.61 -47.38
N ALA A 274 -38.60 43.66 -48.31
CA ALA A 274 -39.26 42.35 -48.26
C ALA A 274 -38.38 41.16 -47.80
N GLY A 275 -37.07 41.34 -47.65
CA GLY A 275 -36.13 40.21 -47.48
C GLY A 275 -35.99 39.63 -46.06
N TRP A 276 -35.74 40.49 -45.06
CA TRP A 276 -35.35 40.07 -43.70
C TRP A 276 -36.51 40.17 -42.69
N ARG A 277 -36.83 39.05 -42.03
CA ARG A 277 -37.79 38.98 -40.92
C ARG A 277 -37.23 38.24 -39.70
N ILE A 278 -36.36 37.23 -39.87
CA ILE A 278 -35.83 36.44 -38.73
C ILE A 278 -34.95 37.31 -37.81
N GLY A 279 -35.53 37.72 -36.67
CA GLY A 279 -34.86 38.56 -35.65
C GLY A 279 -35.23 40.05 -35.68
N LEU A 280 -36.00 40.51 -36.67
CA LEU A 280 -36.27 41.93 -36.90
C LEU A 280 -36.93 42.63 -35.70
N THR A 281 -37.90 41.99 -35.03
CA THR A 281 -38.58 42.56 -33.86
C THR A 281 -37.62 42.83 -32.69
N ALA A 282 -36.61 41.97 -32.49
CA ALA A 282 -35.62 42.15 -31.44
C ALA A 282 -34.68 43.33 -31.76
N TYR A 283 -34.30 43.48 -33.04
CA TYR A 283 -33.54 44.64 -33.53
C TYR A 283 -34.32 45.96 -33.37
N ARG A 284 -35.63 45.97 -33.67
CA ARG A 284 -36.50 47.15 -33.44
C ARG A 284 -36.58 47.53 -31.96
N LEU A 285 -36.76 46.56 -31.05
CA LEU A 285 -36.79 46.80 -29.60
C LEU A 285 -35.44 47.28 -29.05
N TYR A 286 -34.32 46.77 -29.58
CA TYR A 286 -32.99 47.29 -29.25
C TYR A 286 -32.80 48.74 -29.71
N ARG A 287 -33.21 49.08 -30.94
CA ARG A 287 -33.17 50.48 -31.40
C ARG A 287 -33.95 51.41 -30.48
N GLN A 288 -35.14 51.02 -30.04
CA GLN A 288 -35.93 51.78 -29.06
C GLN A 288 -35.24 51.87 -27.68
N ALA A 289 -34.46 50.87 -27.28
CA ALA A 289 -33.65 50.92 -26.07
C ALA A 289 -32.46 51.90 -26.21
N ILE A 290 -31.83 52.00 -27.38
CA ILE A 290 -30.79 53.01 -27.67
C ILE A 290 -31.38 54.41 -27.78
N GLU A 291 -32.51 54.56 -28.45
CA GLU A 291 -33.27 55.81 -28.53
C GLU A 291 -33.77 56.28 -27.15
N LEU A 292 -33.91 55.36 -26.17
CA LEU A 292 -34.17 55.67 -24.75
C LEU A 292 -32.87 55.97 -23.97
N ALA A 293 -31.80 55.21 -24.18
CA ALA A 293 -30.50 55.39 -23.52
C ALA A 293 -29.78 56.70 -23.92
N ALA A 294 -30.08 57.22 -25.11
CA ALA A 294 -29.58 58.50 -25.60
C ALA A 294 -30.35 59.73 -25.07
N GLN A 295 -31.45 59.54 -24.34
CA GLN A 295 -32.20 60.65 -23.73
C GLN A 295 -31.52 61.10 -22.44
N THR A 296 -31.11 62.37 -22.39
CA THR A 296 -30.55 63.00 -21.18
C THR A 296 -31.56 63.09 -20.03
N THR A 297 -32.85 63.14 -20.35
CA THR A 297 -33.98 63.12 -19.39
C THR A 297 -35.13 62.26 -19.93
N PRO A 298 -35.09 60.92 -19.78
CA PRO A 298 -36.11 60.03 -20.32
C PRO A 298 -37.47 60.25 -19.62
N HIS A 299 -38.51 60.57 -20.39
CA HIS A 299 -39.75 61.09 -19.83
C HIS A 299 -40.56 59.98 -19.11
N PRO A 300 -40.91 60.11 -17.81
CA PRO A 300 -41.54 59.02 -17.05
C PRO A 300 -42.91 58.54 -17.58
N ALA A 301 -43.61 59.40 -18.33
CA ALA A 301 -44.85 59.05 -19.01
C ALA A 301 -44.65 57.98 -20.11
N THR A 302 -43.54 58.05 -20.85
CA THR A 302 -43.17 57.08 -21.90
C THR A 302 -42.98 55.69 -21.30
N ILE A 303 -42.32 55.61 -20.13
CA ILE A 303 -42.20 54.37 -19.36
C ILE A 303 -43.60 53.91 -18.94
N ARG A 304 -44.37 54.76 -18.24
CA ARG A 304 -45.68 54.40 -17.65
C ARG A 304 -46.70 53.90 -18.69
N GLN A 305 -46.70 54.45 -19.91
CA GLN A 305 -47.64 54.09 -20.98
C GLN A 305 -47.21 52.87 -21.81
N ALA A 306 -45.95 52.44 -21.72
CA ALA A 306 -45.45 51.30 -22.48
C ALA A 306 -45.91 49.95 -21.90
N THR A 307 -46.07 48.96 -22.78
CA THR A 307 -46.51 47.60 -22.39
C THR A 307 -45.51 46.94 -21.43
N PRO A 308 -45.95 46.03 -20.53
CA PRO A 308 -45.03 45.31 -19.64
C PRO A 308 -43.91 44.57 -20.39
N HIS A 309 -44.23 43.98 -21.56
CA HIS A 309 -43.25 43.33 -22.44
C HIS A 309 -42.21 44.30 -23.00
N TRP A 310 -42.60 45.53 -23.36
CA TRP A 310 -41.66 46.57 -23.80
C TRP A 310 -40.76 47.01 -22.63
N ARG A 311 -41.37 47.37 -21.49
CA ARG A 311 -40.63 47.81 -20.29
C ARG A 311 -39.63 46.76 -19.82
N GLY A 312 -40.05 45.50 -19.76
CA GLY A 312 -39.23 44.38 -19.31
C GLY A 312 -38.08 43.97 -20.25
N LEU A 313 -37.97 44.55 -21.45
CA LEU A 313 -36.90 44.30 -22.42
C LEU A 313 -36.09 45.55 -22.77
N CYS A 314 -36.77 46.66 -23.08
CA CYS A 314 -36.12 47.90 -23.51
C CYS A 314 -35.47 48.67 -22.36
N ILE A 315 -36.03 48.64 -21.13
CA ILE A 315 -35.45 49.38 -20.01
C ILE A 315 -34.13 48.74 -19.52
N PRO A 316 -34.03 47.41 -19.30
CA PRO A 316 -32.75 46.80 -18.93
C PRO A 316 -31.68 46.96 -20.02
N LEU A 317 -32.06 46.82 -21.31
CA LEU A 317 -31.14 47.09 -22.43
C LEU A 317 -30.69 48.55 -22.49
N ALA A 318 -31.59 49.51 -22.25
CA ALA A 318 -31.24 50.93 -22.22
C ALA A 318 -30.30 51.25 -21.05
N PHE A 319 -30.50 50.64 -19.88
CA PHE A 319 -29.62 50.78 -18.72
C PHE A 319 -28.22 50.19 -18.96
N GLY A 320 -28.15 49.07 -19.67
CA GLY A 320 -26.89 48.45 -20.10
C GLY A 320 -26.15 49.23 -21.21
N ALA A 321 -26.87 49.99 -22.03
CA ALA A 321 -26.31 50.78 -23.13
C ALA A 321 -26.04 52.25 -22.79
N ALA A 322 -26.73 52.83 -21.80
CA ALA A 322 -26.56 54.23 -21.41
C ALA A 322 -25.17 54.47 -20.82
N PRO A 323 -24.43 55.53 -21.18
CA PRO A 323 -23.13 55.82 -20.58
C PRO A 323 -23.26 56.04 -19.06
N ASP A 324 -24.22 56.88 -18.66
CA ASP A 324 -24.67 57.08 -17.28
C ASP A 324 -26.13 56.60 -17.14
N PRO A 325 -26.44 55.61 -16.27
CA PRO A 325 -27.79 55.13 -16.06
C PRO A 325 -28.62 55.98 -15.09
N ARG A 326 -28.05 56.99 -14.41
CA ARG A 326 -28.76 57.83 -13.42
C ARG A 326 -30.10 58.40 -13.94
N PRO A 327 -30.19 59.00 -15.14
CA PRO A 327 -31.47 59.51 -15.65
C PRO A 327 -32.56 58.43 -15.83
N LEU A 328 -32.16 57.17 -16.08
CA LEU A 328 -33.09 56.04 -16.16
C LEU A 328 -33.52 55.53 -14.78
N ILE A 329 -32.65 55.61 -13.77
CA ILE A 329 -32.99 55.30 -12.36
C ILE A 329 -34.03 56.30 -11.85
N ASP A 330 -33.77 57.59 -12.06
CA ASP A 330 -34.65 58.69 -11.61
C ASP A 330 -36.01 58.61 -12.33
N ALA A 331 -36.00 58.43 -13.65
CA ALA A 331 -37.24 58.27 -14.42
C ALA A 331 -38.03 56.98 -14.06
N LEU A 332 -37.37 55.92 -13.59
CA LEU A 332 -38.03 54.71 -13.07
C LEU A 332 -38.69 54.94 -11.70
N ALA A 333 -38.15 55.83 -10.87
CA ALA A 333 -38.81 56.26 -9.63
C ALA A 333 -40.06 57.10 -9.95
N ASP A 334 -39.91 58.12 -10.81
CA ASP A 334 -40.99 59.05 -11.20
C ASP A 334 -42.08 58.41 -12.09
N ALA A 335 -41.82 57.24 -12.68
CA ALA A 335 -42.80 56.53 -13.49
C ALA A 335 -44.02 56.02 -12.70
N THR A 336 -43.99 56.09 -11.35
CA THR A 336 -45.05 55.61 -10.43
C THR A 336 -45.57 54.21 -10.79
N LEU A 337 -44.65 53.29 -11.07
CA LEU A 337 -44.97 51.88 -11.29
C LEU A 337 -45.25 51.17 -9.94
N PRO A 338 -46.00 50.06 -9.92
CA PRO A 338 -46.11 49.22 -8.73
C PRO A 338 -44.73 48.83 -8.19
N SER A 339 -44.53 48.88 -6.87
CA SER A 339 -43.18 48.72 -6.27
C SER A 339 -42.50 47.41 -6.66
N HIS A 340 -43.25 46.30 -6.78
CA HIS A 340 -42.71 45.02 -7.25
C HIS A 340 -42.22 45.09 -8.70
N GLU A 341 -42.93 45.80 -9.59
CA GLU A 341 -42.56 45.97 -10.99
C GLU A 341 -41.35 46.90 -11.13
N ARG A 342 -41.31 48.02 -10.38
CA ARG A 342 -40.12 48.90 -10.34
C ARG A 342 -38.88 48.15 -9.83
N LEU A 343 -38.99 47.41 -8.73
CA LEU A 343 -37.87 46.68 -8.15
C LEU A 343 -37.43 45.49 -9.02
N SER A 344 -38.36 44.81 -9.72
CA SER A 344 -38.00 43.80 -10.73
C SER A 344 -37.29 44.43 -11.94
N LEU A 345 -37.72 45.62 -12.40
CA LEU A 345 -37.04 46.35 -13.48
C LEU A 345 -35.65 46.84 -13.05
N LEU A 346 -35.48 47.35 -11.83
CA LEU A 346 -34.17 47.73 -11.28
C LEU A 346 -33.25 46.53 -11.08
N ALA A 347 -33.75 45.40 -10.58
CA ALA A 347 -32.98 44.17 -10.45
C ALA A 347 -32.52 43.63 -11.82
N ARG A 348 -33.39 43.66 -12.84
CA ARG A 348 -33.01 43.31 -14.22
C ARG A 348 -32.00 44.29 -14.81
N SER A 349 -32.14 45.58 -14.53
CA SER A 349 -31.23 46.63 -15.01
C SER A 349 -29.82 46.50 -14.39
N LEU A 350 -29.73 46.26 -13.07
CA LEU A 350 -28.48 45.92 -12.40
C LEU A 350 -27.89 44.59 -12.92
N ARG A 351 -28.71 43.62 -13.31
CA ARG A 351 -28.25 42.36 -13.91
C ARG A 351 -27.65 42.56 -15.31
N GLU A 352 -28.13 43.53 -16.09
CA GLU A 352 -27.54 43.90 -17.40
C GLU A 352 -26.25 44.75 -17.28
N ARG A 353 -26.04 45.42 -16.14
CA ARG A 353 -24.83 46.19 -15.83
C ARG A 353 -24.40 45.97 -14.36
N PRO A 354 -23.81 44.81 -14.03
CA PRO A 354 -23.47 44.46 -12.65
C PRO A 354 -22.30 45.29 -12.09
N ARG A 355 -21.36 45.66 -12.96
CA ARG A 355 -20.26 46.60 -12.65
C ARG A 355 -20.77 48.04 -12.74
N LEU A 356 -21.44 48.48 -11.69
CA LEU A 356 -21.92 49.85 -11.50
C LEU A 356 -21.24 50.46 -10.26
N ASP A 357 -20.95 51.76 -10.34
CA ASP A 357 -20.46 52.60 -9.23
C ASP A 357 -21.10 52.18 -7.88
N PRO A 358 -20.31 51.75 -6.88
CA PRO A 358 -20.81 51.39 -5.55
C PRO A 358 -21.72 52.45 -4.91
N ALA A 359 -21.55 53.73 -5.22
CA ALA A 359 -22.44 54.79 -4.74
C ALA A 359 -23.88 54.71 -5.31
N LEU A 360 -24.07 53.99 -6.43
CA LEU A 360 -25.36 53.76 -7.09
C LEU A 360 -25.90 52.34 -6.87
N SER A 361 -25.03 51.33 -6.90
CA SER A 361 -25.44 49.93 -6.72
C SER A 361 -25.78 49.61 -5.26
N ARG A 362 -25.06 50.16 -4.28
CA ARG A 362 -25.31 49.93 -2.84
C ARG A 362 -26.71 50.42 -2.40
N PRO A 363 -27.18 51.65 -2.71
CA PRO A 363 -28.53 52.09 -2.33
C PRO A 363 -29.66 51.26 -2.95
N ILE A 364 -29.52 50.84 -4.22
CA ILE A 364 -30.51 50.00 -4.90
C ILE A 364 -30.53 48.60 -4.28
N LEU A 365 -29.36 48.04 -3.93
CA LEU A 365 -29.26 46.75 -3.24
C LEU A 365 -29.86 46.82 -1.83
N ASP A 366 -29.59 47.87 -1.06
CA ASP A 366 -30.25 48.09 0.25
C ASP A 366 -31.77 48.32 0.10
N GLU A 367 -32.25 48.96 -0.98
CA GLU A 367 -33.70 49.07 -1.25
C GLU A 367 -34.32 47.70 -1.57
N ILE A 368 -33.68 46.92 -2.44
CA ILE A 368 -34.13 45.57 -2.79
C ILE A 368 -34.13 44.66 -1.56
N CYS A 369 -33.13 44.73 -0.68
CA CYS A 369 -33.07 43.97 0.57
C CYS A 369 -34.11 44.40 1.62
N ARG A 370 -34.74 45.58 1.49
CA ARG A 370 -35.91 45.97 2.32
C ARG A 370 -37.22 45.39 1.77
N SER A 371 -37.19 44.79 0.58
CA SER A 371 -38.32 44.14 -0.10
C SER A 371 -38.15 42.62 -0.13
N ARG A 372 -39.25 41.85 -0.17
CA ARG A 372 -39.17 40.38 -0.14
C ARG A 372 -38.96 39.76 -1.52
N GLY A 373 -37.97 38.88 -1.62
CA GLY A 373 -37.94 37.77 -2.59
C GLY A 373 -37.47 38.11 -4.00
N GLU A 374 -38.40 38.27 -4.94
CA GLU A 374 -38.17 38.08 -6.37
C GLU A 374 -37.09 38.98 -6.98
N ALA A 375 -37.02 40.25 -6.53
CA ALA A 375 -35.99 41.19 -6.99
C ALA A 375 -34.58 40.80 -6.51
N LEU A 376 -34.44 40.28 -5.27
CA LEU A 376 -33.16 39.80 -4.75
C LEU A 376 -32.75 38.47 -5.41
N ALA A 377 -33.72 37.56 -5.61
CA ALA A 377 -33.49 36.31 -6.34
C ALA A 377 -33.01 36.56 -7.79
N THR A 378 -33.53 37.61 -8.44
CA THR A 378 -33.08 38.05 -9.78
C THR A 378 -31.60 38.50 -9.78
N LEU A 379 -31.09 39.02 -8.66
CA LEU A 379 -29.70 39.49 -8.54
C LEU A 379 -28.69 38.40 -8.18
N VAL A 380 -29.09 37.23 -7.64
CA VAL A 380 -28.16 36.20 -7.13
C VAL A 380 -26.98 35.88 -8.07
N PRO A 381 -27.14 35.74 -9.41
CA PRO A 381 -26.02 35.48 -10.31
C PRO A 381 -24.98 36.60 -10.43
N VAL A 382 -25.34 37.84 -10.07
CA VAL A 382 -24.46 39.03 -10.16
C VAL A 382 -24.06 39.61 -8.81
N LEU A 383 -24.66 39.15 -7.71
CA LEU A 383 -24.29 39.56 -6.35
C LEU A 383 -22.79 39.41 -6.05
N PRO A 384 -22.07 38.32 -6.43
CA PRO A 384 -20.62 38.23 -6.18
C PRO A 384 -19.81 39.39 -6.78
N VAL A 385 -20.19 39.89 -7.96
CA VAL A 385 -19.55 41.04 -8.62
C VAL A 385 -19.86 42.34 -7.89
N ILE A 386 -21.14 42.59 -7.60
CA ILE A 386 -21.61 43.80 -6.91
C ILE A 386 -20.99 43.89 -5.50
N LEU A 387 -20.94 42.77 -4.76
CA LEU A 387 -20.33 42.66 -3.43
C LEU A 387 -18.81 42.85 -3.48
N THR A 388 -18.16 42.41 -4.55
CA THR A 388 -16.72 42.61 -4.78
C THR A 388 -16.38 44.09 -4.98
N ASP A 389 -17.13 44.80 -5.83
CA ASP A 389 -16.90 46.23 -6.09
C ASP A 389 -17.28 47.15 -4.92
N ILE A 390 -18.36 46.82 -4.19
CA ILE A 390 -18.65 47.47 -2.89
C ILE A 390 -17.54 47.15 -1.88
N GLY A 391 -17.06 45.91 -1.81
CA GLY A 391 -16.02 45.50 -0.84
C GLY A 391 -14.66 46.16 -1.06
N ARG A 392 -14.33 46.54 -2.30
CA ARG A 392 -13.14 47.33 -2.66
C ARG A 392 -13.19 48.78 -2.17
N THR A 393 -14.39 49.34 -2.01
CA THR A 393 -14.60 50.78 -1.76
C THR A 393 -15.15 51.08 -0.36
N GLN A 394 -15.87 50.14 0.25
CA GLN A 394 -16.65 50.31 1.50
C GLN A 394 -16.54 49.07 2.42
N SER A 395 -15.31 48.55 2.58
CA SER A 395 -15.03 47.28 3.28
C SER A 395 -15.62 47.17 4.70
N GLY A 396 -15.69 48.27 5.46
CA GLY A 396 -16.13 48.27 6.86
C GLY A 396 -17.62 47.99 7.12
N GLN A 397 -18.47 47.98 6.08
CA GLN A 397 -19.92 47.69 6.21
C GLN A 397 -20.40 46.55 5.29
N LEU A 398 -19.45 45.70 4.88
CA LEU A 398 -19.70 44.62 3.94
C LEU A 398 -20.27 43.36 4.63
N ASN A 399 -19.76 43.03 5.83
CA ASN A 399 -20.13 41.82 6.55
C ASN A 399 -21.62 41.82 6.95
N GLU A 400 -22.13 42.94 7.49
CA GLU A 400 -23.55 43.08 7.85
C GLU A 400 -24.49 42.96 6.64
N LEU A 401 -24.08 43.44 5.47
CA LEU A 401 -24.87 43.33 4.24
C LEU A 401 -24.81 41.90 3.68
N LEU A 402 -23.66 41.22 3.73
CA LEU A 402 -23.59 39.81 3.34
C LEU A 402 -24.47 38.94 4.25
N GLU A 403 -24.38 39.12 5.58
CA GLU A 403 -25.21 38.43 6.56
C GLU A 403 -26.71 38.66 6.26
N ARG A 404 -27.13 39.92 6.14
CA ARG A 404 -28.52 40.30 5.80
C ARG A 404 -29.01 39.73 4.46
N ILE A 405 -28.15 39.67 3.44
CA ILE A 405 -28.50 39.05 2.15
C ILE A 405 -28.68 37.53 2.31
N THR A 406 -27.81 36.85 3.06
CA THR A 406 -27.94 35.41 3.31
C THR A 406 -29.18 35.06 4.15
N GLU A 407 -29.60 35.93 5.08
CA GLU A 407 -30.84 35.78 5.85
C GLU A 407 -32.12 35.97 5.01
N LEU A 408 -32.06 36.77 3.95
CA LEU A 408 -33.19 37.09 3.06
C LEU A 408 -33.33 36.11 1.87
N LEU A 409 -32.33 35.27 1.63
CA LEU A 409 -32.30 34.29 0.54
C LEU A 409 -32.71 32.88 1.04
N PRO A 410 -33.39 32.07 0.20
CA PRO A 410 -33.53 30.64 0.44
C PRO A 410 -32.18 29.96 0.72
N PRO A 411 -32.12 28.96 1.63
CA PRO A 411 -30.85 28.43 2.15
C PRO A 411 -29.93 27.86 1.06
N GLU A 412 -30.50 27.20 0.05
CA GLU A 412 -29.78 26.72 -1.14
C GLU A 412 -29.10 27.89 -1.87
N THR A 413 -29.85 28.94 -2.18
CA THR A 413 -29.32 30.13 -2.88
C THR A 413 -28.33 30.96 -2.04
N SER A 414 -28.51 31.01 -0.71
CA SER A 414 -27.52 31.56 0.22
C SER A 414 -26.22 30.76 0.15
N THR A 415 -26.32 29.43 0.18
CA THR A 415 -25.15 28.52 0.09
C THR A 415 -24.43 28.68 -1.24
N THR A 416 -25.16 28.72 -2.37
CA THR A 416 -24.59 28.99 -3.70
C THR A 416 -23.90 30.36 -3.78
N LEU A 417 -24.49 31.40 -3.19
CA LEU A 417 -23.89 32.74 -3.13
C LEU A 417 -22.59 32.74 -2.32
N LEU A 418 -22.57 32.09 -1.15
CA LEU A 418 -21.39 32.01 -0.30
C LEU A 418 -20.26 31.18 -0.93
N ILE A 419 -20.58 30.09 -1.64
CA ILE A 419 -19.60 29.28 -2.37
C ILE A 419 -19.03 30.05 -3.58
N THR A 420 -19.88 30.75 -4.34
CA THR A 420 -19.37 31.60 -5.45
C THR A 420 -18.52 32.76 -4.94
N ILE A 421 -18.84 33.36 -3.78
CA ILE A 421 -17.96 34.35 -3.14
C ILE A 421 -16.64 33.72 -2.68
N LEU A 422 -16.66 32.53 -2.06
CA LEU A 422 -15.46 31.79 -1.68
C LEU A 422 -14.50 31.59 -2.87
N ASP A 423 -15.03 31.18 -4.02
CA ASP A 423 -14.22 30.87 -5.22
C ASP A 423 -14.03 32.03 -6.19
N THR A 424 -14.57 33.22 -5.90
CA THR A 424 -14.24 34.45 -6.65
C THR A 424 -12.86 34.94 -6.23
N GLY A 425 -11.82 34.53 -6.95
CA GLY A 425 -10.42 34.97 -6.70
C GLY A 425 -10.23 36.50 -6.74
N ASP A 426 -11.09 37.21 -7.46
CA ASP A 426 -11.11 38.67 -7.62
C ASP A 426 -11.73 39.42 -6.41
N ALA A 427 -12.38 38.69 -5.49
CA ALA A 427 -13.09 39.25 -4.34
C ALA A 427 -12.15 39.56 -3.15
N PRO A 428 -12.39 40.64 -2.38
CA PRO A 428 -11.52 41.02 -1.26
C PRO A 428 -11.38 39.91 -0.22
N PRO A 429 -10.17 39.64 0.34
CA PRO A 429 -9.98 38.59 1.34
C PRO A 429 -10.93 38.68 2.54
N VAL A 430 -11.29 39.89 2.98
CA VAL A 430 -12.26 40.12 4.07
C VAL A 430 -13.65 39.53 3.73
N LEU A 431 -14.13 39.76 2.50
CA LEU A 431 -15.41 39.22 2.02
C LEU A 431 -15.38 37.69 1.96
N ARG A 432 -14.26 37.12 1.48
CA ARG A 432 -14.08 35.68 1.34
C ARG A 432 -13.95 34.97 2.69
N TRP A 433 -13.21 35.54 3.65
CA TRP A 433 -13.14 35.00 5.02
C TRP A 433 -14.48 35.11 5.75
N GLN A 434 -15.23 36.20 5.58
CA GLN A 434 -16.60 36.30 6.12
C GLN A 434 -17.51 35.23 5.49
N ALA A 435 -17.41 34.98 4.19
CA ALA A 435 -18.20 33.93 3.52
C ALA A 435 -17.85 32.52 4.04
N ILE A 436 -16.56 32.23 4.27
CA ILE A 436 -16.10 31.00 4.92
C ILE A 436 -16.68 30.87 6.32
N ASP A 437 -16.57 31.89 7.16
CA ASP A 437 -17.09 31.87 8.53
C ASP A 437 -18.62 31.64 8.54
N LEU A 438 -19.36 32.20 7.56
CA LEU A 438 -20.81 31.95 7.41
C LEU A 438 -21.13 30.53 6.96
N LEU A 439 -20.41 29.96 5.99
CA LEU A 439 -20.55 28.54 5.59
C LEU A 439 -20.24 27.61 6.77
N CYS A 440 -19.25 27.94 7.60
CA CYS A 440 -18.92 27.21 8.83
C CYS A 440 -20.04 27.32 9.88
N ARG A 441 -20.62 28.51 10.09
CA ARG A 441 -21.81 28.68 10.97
C ARG A 441 -23.01 27.88 10.47
N GLN A 442 -23.23 27.86 9.16
CA GLN A 442 -24.30 27.09 8.49
C GLN A 442 -24.01 25.58 8.44
N ARG A 443 -22.82 25.12 8.86
CA ARG A 443 -22.36 23.72 8.81
C ARG A 443 -22.51 23.10 7.42
N ILE A 444 -22.11 23.82 6.39
CA ILE A 444 -22.11 23.31 5.01
C ILE A 444 -20.96 22.32 4.82
N LEU A 445 -21.22 21.19 4.13
CA LEU A 445 -20.19 20.22 3.74
C LEU A 445 -19.18 20.88 2.78
N PRO A 446 -17.88 20.53 2.83
CA PRO A 446 -16.88 21.14 1.96
C PRO A 446 -17.23 20.93 0.47
N PRO A 447 -17.46 22.01 -0.31
CA PRO A 447 -17.83 21.90 -1.72
C PRO A 447 -16.65 21.40 -2.56
N PRO A 448 -16.88 20.77 -3.73
CA PRO A 448 -15.81 20.32 -4.62
C PRO A 448 -14.88 21.47 -5.00
N LEU A 449 -13.60 21.16 -5.19
CA LEU A 449 -12.57 22.13 -5.53
C LEU A 449 -12.70 22.57 -7.01
N PRO A 450 -12.76 23.87 -7.34
CA PRO A 450 -12.68 24.31 -8.73
C PRO A 450 -11.28 24.06 -9.31
N THR A 451 -11.21 23.91 -10.64
CA THR A 451 -9.97 23.69 -11.41
C THR A 451 -8.86 24.71 -11.15
N TYR A 452 -9.22 25.93 -10.73
CA TYR A 452 -8.30 27.01 -10.38
C TYR A 452 -8.56 27.57 -8.98
N ALA A 453 -8.52 26.70 -7.96
CA ALA A 453 -8.65 27.11 -6.55
C ALA A 453 -7.37 27.76 -5.98
N ASP A 454 -7.47 29.02 -5.57
CA ASP A 454 -6.39 29.70 -4.84
C ASP A 454 -6.28 29.26 -3.37
N LEU A 455 -5.30 29.84 -2.67
CA LEU A 455 -5.00 29.50 -1.27
C LEU A 455 -6.16 29.77 -0.30
N ILE A 456 -7.03 30.75 -0.57
CA ILE A 456 -8.19 31.06 0.28
C ILE A 456 -9.33 30.08 -0.04
N SER A 457 -9.56 29.75 -1.32
CA SER A 457 -10.52 28.71 -1.74
C SER A 457 -10.19 27.32 -1.16
N GLN A 458 -8.90 26.97 -1.11
CA GLN A 458 -8.43 25.76 -0.45
C GLN A 458 -8.58 25.86 1.07
N ALA A 459 -8.15 26.98 1.68
CA ALA A 459 -8.21 27.16 3.13
C ALA A 459 -9.65 27.17 3.69
N GLY A 460 -10.61 27.73 2.95
CA GLY A 460 -12.03 27.67 3.30
C GLY A 460 -12.56 26.24 3.36
N ARG A 461 -12.13 25.38 2.42
CA ARG A 461 -12.49 23.95 2.40
C ARG A 461 -11.84 23.19 3.55
N CYS A 462 -10.59 23.50 3.92
CA CYS A 462 -9.97 22.95 5.12
C CYS A 462 -10.74 23.31 6.40
N LEU A 463 -11.28 24.53 6.51
CA LEU A 463 -12.11 24.93 7.65
C LEU A 463 -13.46 24.20 7.65
N LEU A 464 -14.13 24.09 6.51
CA LEU A 464 -15.41 23.37 6.39
C LEU A 464 -15.27 21.87 6.67
N ALA A 465 -14.18 21.25 6.22
CA ALA A 465 -13.86 19.85 6.51
C ALA A 465 -13.71 19.55 8.01
N VAL A 466 -13.38 20.56 8.82
CA VAL A 466 -13.24 20.47 10.29
C VAL A 466 -14.59 20.67 11.03
N VAL A 467 -15.61 21.25 10.40
CA VAL A 467 -16.91 21.54 11.03
C VAL A 467 -17.76 20.27 11.26
N HIS A 468 -17.55 19.22 10.47
CA HIS A 468 -18.18 17.90 10.67
C HIS A 468 -17.12 16.82 10.91
N PRO A 469 -17.35 15.84 11.81
CA PRO A 469 -16.39 14.77 12.08
C PRO A 469 -16.14 13.89 10.85
N ASP A 470 -17.19 13.62 10.07
CA ASP A 470 -17.13 12.71 8.92
C ASP A 470 -16.28 13.28 7.76
N THR A 471 -16.19 14.61 7.63
CA THR A 471 -15.45 15.28 6.54
C THR A 471 -13.97 15.50 6.85
N ILE A 472 -13.50 15.18 8.06
CA ILE A 472 -12.12 15.46 8.49
C ILE A 472 -11.09 14.79 7.58
N HIS A 473 -11.43 13.62 7.02
CA HIS A 473 -10.56 12.89 6.09
C HIS A 473 -10.20 13.67 4.81
N HIS A 474 -10.99 14.66 4.40
CA HIS A 474 -10.67 15.55 3.28
C HIS A 474 -9.37 16.35 3.52
N LEU A 475 -8.94 16.57 4.77
CA LEU A 475 -7.67 17.22 5.09
C LEU A 475 -6.44 16.44 4.59
N ALA A 476 -6.60 15.16 4.20
CA ALA A 476 -5.57 14.37 3.55
C ALA A 476 -5.42 14.65 2.04
N GLU A 477 -6.37 15.35 1.40
CA GLU A 477 -6.35 15.62 -0.03
C GLU A 477 -5.11 16.44 -0.45
N PRO A 478 -4.30 15.98 -1.42
CA PRO A 478 -3.14 16.72 -1.90
C PRO A 478 -3.46 18.14 -2.38
N ALA A 479 -4.65 18.34 -2.94
CA ALA A 479 -5.11 19.62 -3.48
C ALA A 479 -5.41 20.69 -2.41
N LEU A 480 -5.56 20.30 -1.14
CA LEU A 480 -5.84 21.22 -0.02
C LEU A 480 -4.58 21.59 0.79
N GLN A 481 -3.42 20.98 0.51
CA GLN A 481 -2.21 21.15 1.32
C GLN A 481 -1.67 22.58 1.37
N LEU A 482 -1.82 23.39 0.30
CA LEU A 482 -1.33 24.77 0.31
C LEU A 482 -2.27 25.69 1.10
N GLY A 483 -3.58 25.52 0.98
CA GLY A 483 -4.57 26.16 1.86
C GLY A 483 -4.37 25.79 3.34
N LEU A 484 -4.11 24.52 3.64
CA LEU A 484 -3.80 24.06 5.00
C LEU A 484 -2.55 24.75 5.58
N ARG A 485 -1.49 24.91 4.77
CA ARG A 485 -0.28 25.66 5.16
C ARG A 485 -0.56 27.15 5.36
N LEU A 486 -1.42 27.78 4.55
CA LEU A 486 -1.84 29.18 4.76
C LEU A 486 -2.47 29.38 6.14
N LEU A 487 -3.37 28.47 6.54
CA LEU A 487 -4.04 28.50 7.84
C LEU A 487 -3.04 28.31 8.99
N LEU A 488 -2.18 27.28 8.90
CA LEU A 488 -1.18 26.96 9.91
C LEU A 488 -0.07 28.03 10.04
N SER A 489 0.12 28.89 9.03
CA SER A 489 1.05 30.04 9.09
C SER A 489 0.57 31.21 9.96
N GLY A 490 -0.71 31.24 10.35
CA GLY A 490 -1.32 32.38 11.08
C GLY A 490 -1.76 33.54 10.18
N ALA A 491 -1.43 33.54 8.88
CA ALA A 491 -1.86 34.57 7.92
C ALA A 491 -3.40 34.65 7.76
N ALA A 492 -4.13 33.59 8.11
CA ALA A 492 -5.59 33.53 8.16
C ALA A 492 -6.20 33.96 9.52
N GLY A 493 -5.36 34.42 10.46
CA GLY A 493 -5.73 34.76 11.84
C GLY A 493 -5.48 33.62 12.84
N THR A 494 -4.97 33.96 14.02
CA THR A 494 -4.56 33.02 15.09
C THR A 494 -5.67 32.06 15.53
N ASN A 495 -6.91 32.55 15.64
CA ASN A 495 -8.05 31.70 16.01
C ASN A 495 -8.28 30.55 15.01
N ARG A 496 -8.12 30.81 13.70
CA ARG A 496 -8.28 29.78 12.65
C ARG A 496 -7.06 28.84 12.61
N GLN A 497 -5.86 29.39 12.81
CA GLN A 497 -4.60 28.66 12.94
C GLN A 497 -4.66 27.62 14.08
N TYR A 498 -5.01 28.05 15.29
CA TYR A 498 -5.10 27.17 16.46
C TYR A 498 -6.21 26.13 16.33
N LEU A 499 -7.40 26.50 15.82
CA LEU A 499 -8.52 25.58 15.60
C LEU A 499 -8.09 24.38 14.74
N ILE A 500 -7.46 24.65 13.59
CA ILE A 500 -7.03 23.57 12.69
C ILE A 500 -5.88 22.75 13.29
N ALA A 501 -4.91 23.39 13.95
CA ALA A 501 -3.81 22.68 14.58
C ALA A 501 -4.29 21.70 15.67
N HIS A 502 -5.31 22.09 16.45
CA HIS A 502 -5.95 21.20 17.42
C HIS A 502 -6.65 20.01 16.76
N HIS A 503 -7.46 20.25 15.72
CA HIS A 503 -8.17 19.15 15.03
C HIS A 503 -7.20 18.18 14.32
N LEU A 504 -6.11 18.67 13.73
CA LEU A 504 -5.07 17.80 13.15
C LEU A 504 -4.44 16.86 14.19
N LEU A 505 -4.19 17.33 15.41
CA LEU A 505 -3.68 16.46 16.48
C LEU A 505 -4.75 15.53 17.06
N ALA A 506 -5.99 16.01 17.25
CA ALA A 506 -7.06 15.24 17.87
C ALA A 506 -7.45 13.96 17.10
N HIS A 507 -7.26 13.95 15.77
CA HIS A 507 -7.75 12.87 14.91
C HIS A 507 -6.61 12.00 14.39
N THR A 508 -6.32 10.90 15.11
CA THR A 508 -5.26 9.93 14.80
C THR A 508 -5.48 9.12 13.51
N THR A 509 -6.66 9.22 12.90
CA THR A 509 -7.00 8.64 11.59
C THR A 509 -6.40 9.41 10.41
N LEU A 510 -5.93 10.65 10.62
CA LEU A 510 -5.28 11.45 9.57
C LEU A 510 -3.83 11.00 9.30
N PRO A 511 -3.31 11.15 8.06
CA PRO A 511 -1.92 10.81 7.75
C PRO A 511 -0.93 11.59 8.62
N ALA A 512 0.07 10.89 9.17
CA ALA A 512 1.07 11.46 10.06
C ALA A 512 1.76 12.71 9.47
N SER A 513 2.03 12.70 8.17
CA SER A 513 2.65 13.81 7.43
C SER A 513 1.81 15.09 7.37
N VAL A 514 0.48 14.98 7.46
CA VAL A 514 -0.45 16.10 7.56
C VAL A 514 -0.53 16.58 9.01
N ARG A 515 -0.65 15.64 9.96
CA ARG A 515 -0.69 15.91 11.41
C ARG A 515 0.59 16.60 11.90
N ALA A 516 1.74 16.24 11.33
CA ALA A 516 3.06 16.83 11.60
C ALA A 516 3.20 18.31 11.19
N LEU A 517 2.25 18.89 10.46
CA LEU A 517 2.22 20.33 10.18
C LEU A 517 1.68 21.14 11.38
N ALA A 518 0.87 20.54 12.25
CA ALA A 518 0.19 21.22 13.35
C ALA A 518 1.11 21.79 14.46
N PRO A 519 2.20 21.10 14.90
CA PRO A 519 2.97 21.58 16.06
C PRO A 519 3.67 22.94 15.84
N ALA A 520 3.96 23.31 14.59
CA ALA A 520 4.54 24.61 14.24
C ALA A 520 3.54 25.78 14.33
N ALA A 521 2.25 25.49 14.50
CA ALA A 521 1.14 26.45 14.54
C ALA A 521 0.53 26.61 15.94
N LEU A 522 0.96 25.82 16.92
CA LEU A 522 0.46 25.86 18.31
C LEU A 522 1.33 26.77 19.20
N PRO A 523 0.76 27.35 20.28
CA PRO A 523 1.56 28.01 21.30
C PRO A 523 2.47 26.98 22.01
N PRO A 524 3.70 27.34 22.44
CA PRO A 524 4.67 26.35 22.89
C PRO A 524 4.26 25.48 24.08
N ALA A 525 3.31 25.94 24.91
CA ALA A 525 2.75 25.19 26.03
C ALA A 525 1.89 23.98 25.59
N GLU A 526 1.26 24.03 24.40
CA GLU A 526 0.36 23.00 23.88
C GLU A 526 1.10 21.96 23.02
N VAL A 527 2.25 22.35 22.44
CA VAL A 527 3.14 21.48 21.63
C VAL A 527 3.51 20.17 22.35
N GLY A 528 3.53 20.16 23.69
CA GLY A 528 3.77 18.95 24.49
C GLY A 528 2.80 17.79 24.23
N GLN A 529 1.57 18.06 23.76
CA GLN A 529 0.62 17.00 23.39
C GLN A 529 1.10 16.22 22.15
N ALA A 530 1.68 16.91 21.16
CA ALA A 530 2.18 16.30 19.93
C ALA A 530 3.47 15.48 20.10
N ILE A 531 4.18 15.65 21.22
CA ILE A 531 5.41 14.88 21.52
C ILE A 531 5.08 13.47 22.05
N VAL A 532 3.86 13.25 22.55
CA VAL A 532 3.35 11.95 23.01
C VAL A 532 2.65 11.17 21.87
N ASP A 533 2.59 11.74 20.66
CA ASP A 533 1.87 11.14 19.54
C ASP A 533 2.40 9.74 19.16
N PRO A 534 1.55 8.76 18.81
CA PRO A 534 2.01 7.44 18.37
C PRO A 534 2.89 7.48 17.11
N MET A 535 2.73 8.47 16.23
CA MET A 535 3.48 8.56 14.97
C MET A 535 4.78 9.38 15.11
N PRO A 536 5.95 8.84 14.71
CA PRO A 536 7.25 9.49 14.94
C PRO A 536 7.39 10.83 14.18
N GLU A 537 6.75 10.98 13.03
CA GLU A 537 6.76 12.22 12.24
C GLU A 537 6.19 13.41 13.02
N VAL A 538 5.09 13.19 13.75
CA VAL A 538 4.40 14.20 14.55
C VAL A 538 5.25 14.58 15.77
N ARG A 539 5.80 13.57 16.47
CA ARG A 539 6.73 13.79 17.59
C ARG A 539 7.96 14.60 17.15
N GLN A 540 8.56 14.24 16.01
CA GLN A 540 9.74 14.92 15.49
C GLN A 540 9.44 16.38 15.09
N ALA A 541 8.29 16.66 14.49
CA ALA A 541 7.86 18.03 14.19
C ALA A 541 7.71 18.87 15.46
N ALA A 542 7.10 18.30 16.51
CA ALA A 542 6.87 18.98 17.78
C ALA A 542 8.18 19.28 18.55
N ARG A 543 9.11 18.32 18.63
CA ARG A 543 10.43 18.58 19.23
C ARG A 543 11.25 19.61 18.46
N LYS A 544 11.22 19.57 17.12
CA LYS A 544 11.84 20.60 16.27
C LYS A 544 11.32 22.01 16.55
N VAL A 545 10.07 22.16 16.99
CA VAL A 545 9.53 23.46 17.43
C VAL A 545 10.16 23.88 18.76
N TRP A 546 10.10 23.04 19.81
CA TRP A 546 10.72 23.36 21.11
C TRP A 546 12.21 23.70 21.03
N ILE A 547 12.98 23.02 20.17
CA ILE A 547 14.39 23.33 19.91
C ILE A 547 14.54 24.72 19.29
N ARG A 548 13.77 25.03 18.24
CA ARG A 548 13.81 26.34 17.55
C ARG A 548 13.35 27.50 18.42
N THR A 549 12.44 27.27 19.36
CA THR A 549 11.94 28.30 20.29
C THR A 549 12.73 28.39 21.60
N GLY A 550 13.82 27.62 21.76
CA GLY A 550 14.66 27.65 22.96
C GLY A 550 14.05 27.01 24.21
N HIS A 551 12.99 26.21 24.09
CA HIS A 551 12.33 25.55 25.23
C HIS A 551 13.01 24.20 25.59
N ILE A 552 14.34 24.20 25.59
CA ILE A 552 15.19 23.05 25.92
C ILE A 552 14.86 22.53 27.33
N ASP A 553 14.56 23.44 28.27
CA ASP A 553 14.05 23.16 29.62
C ASP A 553 12.81 22.26 29.65
N GLN A 554 11.85 22.47 28.73
CA GLN A 554 10.61 21.68 28.66
C GLN A 554 10.90 20.29 28.09
N LEU A 555 11.77 20.23 27.09
CA LEU A 555 12.23 18.99 26.45
C LEU A 555 13.04 18.13 27.45
N ALA A 556 13.90 18.73 28.27
CA ALA A 556 14.61 18.07 29.35
C ALA A 556 13.67 17.56 30.46
N ARG A 557 12.65 18.35 30.86
CA ARG A 557 11.61 17.89 31.82
C ARG A 557 10.82 16.70 31.26
N PHE A 558 10.46 16.72 29.97
CA PHE A 558 9.76 15.62 29.32
C PHE A 558 10.54 14.29 29.39
N VAL A 559 11.86 14.30 29.17
CA VAL A 559 12.70 13.09 29.30
C VAL A 559 12.61 12.47 30.70
N THR A 560 12.42 13.27 31.76
CA THR A 560 12.25 12.77 33.14
C THR A 560 10.87 12.19 33.47
N GLN A 561 9.85 12.40 32.64
CA GLN A 561 8.47 11.96 32.91
C GLN A 561 8.30 10.46 32.63
N THR A 562 8.10 9.65 33.69
CA THR A 562 7.99 8.18 33.59
C THR A 562 6.65 7.68 33.04
N ASP A 563 5.64 8.54 32.94
CA ASP A 563 4.31 8.24 32.38
C ASP A 563 4.23 8.43 30.86
N LYS A 564 5.35 8.77 30.20
CA LYS A 564 5.43 9.02 28.74
C LYS A 564 6.13 7.85 28.02
N PRO A 565 5.71 7.51 26.78
CA PRO A 565 6.23 6.36 26.04
C PRO A 565 7.75 6.45 25.84
N TRP A 566 8.43 5.31 25.92
CA TRP A 566 9.88 5.26 25.97
C TRP A 566 10.51 5.85 24.71
N SER A 567 10.01 5.45 23.55
CA SER A 567 10.41 5.94 22.22
C SER A 567 10.44 7.47 22.13
N ALA A 568 9.38 8.15 22.58
CA ALA A 568 9.32 9.61 22.58
C ALA A 568 10.40 10.27 23.45
N ARG A 569 10.75 9.64 24.58
CA ARG A 569 11.73 10.14 25.56
C ARG A 569 13.17 9.90 25.10
N ASP A 570 13.47 8.77 24.46
CA ASP A 570 14.77 8.49 23.85
C ASP A 570 15.05 9.41 22.64
N GLU A 571 14.03 9.64 21.80
CA GLU A 571 14.12 10.61 20.71
C GLU A 571 14.38 12.03 21.24
N ALA A 572 13.71 12.44 22.33
CA ALA A 572 13.95 13.73 22.98
C ALA A 572 15.34 13.84 23.63
N LEU A 573 15.81 12.78 24.29
CA LEU A 573 17.15 12.70 24.86
C LEU A 573 18.23 12.83 23.77
N THR A 574 17.99 12.25 22.59
CA THR A 574 18.86 12.39 21.42
C THR A 574 18.89 13.82 20.89
N ASP A 575 17.72 14.47 20.78
CA ASP A 575 17.62 15.86 20.31
C ASP A 575 18.36 16.86 21.25
N LEU A 576 18.37 16.64 22.57
CA LEU A 576 19.13 17.47 23.52
C LEU A 576 20.62 17.57 23.16
N ALA A 577 21.23 16.50 22.63
CA ALA A 577 22.66 16.46 22.32
C ALA A 577 23.07 17.47 21.23
N THR A 578 22.11 17.89 20.39
CA THR A 578 22.33 18.83 19.29
C THR A 578 22.47 20.29 19.75
N THR A 579 22.13 20.60 21.00
CA THR A 579 22.08 21.98 21.53
C THR A 579 23.02 22.17 22.72
N ALA A 580 23.77 23.27 22.78
CA ALA A 580 24.76 23.51 23.83
C ALA A 580 24.18 23.42 25.26
N ASP A 581 23.00 24.01 25.48
CA ASP A 581 22.32 23.91 26.78
C ASP A 581 21.85 22.48 27.08
N GLY A 582 21.32 21.77 26.08
CA GLY A 582 20.91 20.37 26.19
C GLY A 582 22.05 19.40 26.53
N GLN A 583 23.28 19.71 26.10
CA GLN A 583 24.48 18.95 26.50
C GLN A 583 24.74 19.01 28.01
N THR A 584 24.39 20.11 28.69
CA THR A 584 24.50 20.22 30.15
C THR A 584 23.47 19.32 30.85
N PHE A 585 22.26 19.19 30.29
CA PHE A 585 21.24 18.27 30.78
C PHE A 585 21.64 16.81 30.58
N ILE A 586 22.22 16.44 29.44
CA ILE A 586 22.73 15.06 29.22
C ILE A 586 23.85 14.71 30.21
N ALA A 587 24.78 15.64 30.47
CA ALA A 587 25.79 15.46 31.53
C ALA A 587 25.14 15.21 32.90
N ALA A 588 24.12 15.99 33.27
CA ALA A 588 23.37 15.80 34.52
C ALA A 588 22.57 14.49 34.56
N PHE A 589 22.01 14.04 33.44
CA PHE A 589 21.22 12.80 33.32
C PHE A 589 22.06 11.52 33.30
N ALA A 590 23.27 11.56 32.74
CA ALA A 590 24.19 10.43 32.77
C ALA A 590 24.82 10.26 34.17
N ILE A 591 25.23 11.37 34.80
CA ILE A 591 25.87 11.36 36.13
C ILE A 591 24.86 11.15 37.25
N GLY A 592 23.65 11.70 37.16
CA GLY A 592 22.64 11.60 38.20
C GLY A 592 21.67 10.43 37.98
N ASN A 593 21.30 9.73 39.06
CA ASN A 593 20.27 8.68 39.03
C ASN A 593 18.83 9.27 38.93
N ARG A 594 18.58 10.11 37.92
CA ARG A 594 17.30 10.82 37.68
C ARG A 594 16.48 10.26 36.51
N LEU A 595 17.08 9.40 35.69
CA LEU A 595 16.42 8.68 34.61
C LEU A 595 16.35 7.19 34.94
N PRO A 596 15.37 6.44 34.39
CA PRO A 596 15.43 4.98 34.40
C PRO A 596 16.69 4.48 33.69
N LEU A 597 17.10 3.25 34.02
CA LEU A 597 18.42 2.70 33.69
C LEU A 597 18.73 2.74 32.18
N ASP A 598 17.75 2.37 31.36
CA ASP A 598 17.78 2.43 29.90
C ASP A 598 18.08 3.83 29.33
N LEU A 599 17.30 4.85 29.71
CA LEU A 599 17.53 6.22 29.26
C LEU A 599 18.81 6.80 29.86
N ARG A 600 19.23 6.35 31.05
CA ARG A 600 20.54 6.69 31.62
C ARG A 600 21.68 6.08 30.79
N LEU A 601 21.57 4.84 30.33
CA LEU A 601 22.53 4.19 29.43
C LEU A 601 22.59 4.89 28.06
N ARG A 602 21.45 5.34 27.52
CA ARG A 602 21.40 6.16 26.29
C ARG A 602 22.03 7.54 26.49
N ALA A 603 21.83 8.18 27.64
CA ALA A 603 22.51 9.44 27.99
C ALA A 603 24.04 9.25 28.08
N ILE A 604 24.50 8.14 28.68
CA ILE A 604 25.93 7.77 28.76
C ILE A 604 26.54 7.58 27.36
N ARG A 605 25.84 6.90 26.44
CA ARG A 605 26.26 6.80 25.02
C ARG A 605 26.44 8.18 24.39
N LEU A 606 25.50 9.09 24.60
CA LEU A 606 25.54 10.44 24.04
C LEU A 606 26.69 11.29 24.61
N LEU A 607 27.17 11.03 25.84
CA LEU A 607 28.36 11.72 26.38
C LEU A 607 29.58 11.59 25.47
N SER A 608 29.75 10.47 24.76
CA SER A 608 30.92 10.22 23.87
C SER A 608 31.09 11.28 22.78
N ARG A 609 30.01 11.97 22.42
CA ARG A 609 29.94 13.00 21.37
C ARG A 609 30.06 14.43 21.92
N LEU A 610 30.26 14.61 23.24
CA LEU A 610 30.32 15.91 23.91
C LEU A 610 31.76 16.33 24.21
N PRO A 611 32.12 17.64 24.13
CA PRO A 611 33.50 18.10 24.26
C PRO A 611 34.16 17.79 25.62
N ASN A 612 33.37 17.74 26.71
CA ASN A 612 33.84 17.36 28.05
C ASN A 612 33.50 15.90 28.42
N GLY A 613 32.96 15.12 27.48
CA GLY A 613 32.37 13.80 27.75
C GLY A 613 33.37 12.76 28.27
N THR A 614 34.62 12.81 27.81
CA THR A 614 35.70 11.89 28.18
C THR A 614 35.98 11.84 29.68
N GLU A 615 36.12 13.00 30.33
CA GLU A 615 36.39 13.06 31.77
C GLU A 615 35.16 12.68 32.61
N LEU A 616 33.94 12.92 32.10
CA LEU A 616 32.71 12.47 32.75
C LEU A 616 32.55 10.95 32.65
N LEU A 617 32.90 10.36 31.50
CA LEU A 617 32.91 8.90 31.29
C LEU A 617 33.98 8.22 32.17
N LYS A 618 35.19 8.79 32.26
CA LYS A 618 36.22 8.34 33.23
C LYS A 618 35.72 8.42 34.67
N ARG A 619 35.03 9.49 35.05
CA ARG A 619 34.47 9.65 36.41
C ARG A 619 33.42 8.59 36.72
N LEU A 620 32.55 8.24 35.76
CA LEU A 620 31.58 7.15 35.90
C LEU A 620 32.26 5.77 35.98
N LEU A 621 33.28 5.53 35.17
CA LEU A 621 34.05 4.27 35.14
C LEU A 621 34.67 3.91 36.51
N TYR A 622 35.27 4.90 37.17
CA TYR A 622 35.90 4.74 38.50
C TYR A 622 34.94 4.99 39.68
N ALA A 623 33.64 5.24 39.43
CA ALA A 623 32.64 5.35 40.49
C ALA A 623 32.23 3.96 41.00
N GLU A 624 32.91 3.45 42.02
CA GLU A 624 32.63 2.12 42.61
C GLU A 624 31.21 1.97 43.19
N HIS A 625 30.51 3.08 43.41
CA HIS A 625 29.13 3.11 43.90
C HIS A 625 28.07 2.99 42.78
N GLU A 626 28.47 3.01 41.51
CA GLU A 626 27.56 2.88 40.36
C GLU A 626 27.45 1.42 39.90
N PRO A 627 26.24 0.96 39.48
CA PRO A 627 26.02 -0.38 38.93
C PRO A 627 27.00 -0.78 37.82
N GLU A 628 27.35 -2.06 37.75
CA GLU A 628 28.34 -2.58 36.81
C GLU A 628 28.02 -2.25 35.35
N ILE A 629 26.73 -2.33 34.97
CA ILE A 629 26.25 -2.00 33.63
C ILE A 629 26.49 -0.52 33.27
N ILE A 630 26.41 0.41 34.23
CA ILE A 630 26.66 1.84 34.02
C ILE A 630 28.15 2.09 33.78
N ARG A 631 29.01 1.39 34.54
CA ARG A 631 30.46 1.42 34.37
C ARG A 631 30.88 0.78 33.05
N ALA A 632 30.28 -0.34 32.67
CA ALA A 632 30.48 -1.01 31.38
C ALA A 632 29.96 -0.18 30.18
N ALA A 633 28.86 0.55 30.33
CA ALA A 633 28.39 1.51 29.33
C ALA A 633 29.37 2.68 29.17
N ALA A 634 29.97 3.15 30.26
CA ALA A 634 31.02 4.16 30.19
C ALA A 634 32.26 3.63 29.43
N VAL A 635 32.68 2.38 29.67
CA VAL A 635 33.73 1.71 28.87
C VAL A 635 33.36 1.69 27.38
N ARG A 636 32.16 1.22 27.00
CA ARG A 636 31.73 1.16 25.60
C ARG A 636 31.72 2.53 24.93
N SER A 637 31.24 3.56 25.65
CA SER A 637 31.15 4.93 25.15
C SER A 637 32.53 5.60 24.96
N LEU A 638 33.60 5.05 25.57
CA LEU A 638 34.97 5.51 25.37
C LEU A 638 35.63 4.99 24.07
N SER A 639 34.94 4.16 23.26
CA SER A 639 35.48 3.59 22.00
C SER A 639 36.07 4.62 21.03
N HIS A 640 35.51 5.83 21.02
CA HIS A 640 35.89 6.92 20.13
C HIS A 640 37.19 7.65 20.55
N ASN A 641 37.73 7.35 21.74
CA ASN A 641 38.79 8.16 22.37
C ASN A 641 40.07 7.34 22.59
N PHE A 642 40.86 7.21 21.52
CA PHE A 642 42.05 6.34 21.47
C PHE A 642 43.13 6.62 22.52
N HIS A 643 43.16 7.81 23.12
CA HIS A 643 44.08 8.14 24.23
C HIS A 643 43.72 7.44 25.56
N VAL A 644 42.55 6.81 25.68
CA VAL A 644 42.05 6.21 26.93
C VAL A 644 42.46 4.73 27.09
N ILE A 645 43.13 4.13 26.11
CA ILE A 645 43.57 2.71 26.12
C ILE A 645 44.43 2.37 27.35
N THR A 646 45.27 3.30 27.80
CA THR A 646 46.08 3.17 29.02
C THR A 646 45.25 3.00 30.30
N HIS A 647 44.02 3.52 30.32
CA HIS A 647 43.06 3.35 31.41
C HIS A 647 42.20 2.08 31.27
N LEU A 648 42.08 1.54 30.05
CA LEU A 648 41.33 0.31 29.77
C LEU A 648 42.12 -0.95 30.14
N GLY A 649 43.43 -0.98 29.90
CA GLY A 649 44.28 -2.15 30.21
C GLY A 649 44.11 -2.73 31.64
N PRO A 650 44.12 -1.90 32.71
CA PRO A 650 43.90 -2.38 34.08
C PRO A 650 42.55 -3.06 34.33
N LEU A 651 41.50 -2.69 33.59
CA LEU A 651 40.14 -3.24 33.76
C LEU A 651 40.03 -4.72 33.35
N LEU A 652 41.07 -5.28 32.73
CA LEU A 652 41.13 -6.68 32.33
C LEU A 652 41.49 -7.64 33.48
N ASP A 653 41.95 -7.11 34.62
CA ASP A 653 42.22 -7.89 35.84
C ASP A 653 40.96 -8.64 36.33
N ARG A 654 41.14 -9.87 36.83
CA ARG A 654 40.06 -10.76 37.31
C ARG A 654 39.31 -10.21 38.53
N ARG A 655 39.86 -9.20 39.21
CA ARG A 655 39.20 -8.45 40.29
C ARG A 655 38.02 -7.61 39.79
N HIS A 656 37.96 -7.30 38.50
CA HIS A 656 36.85 -6.54 37.92
C HIS A 656 35.69 -7.46 37.51
N PRO A 657 34.42 -7.01 37.65
CA PRO A 657 33.27 -7.82 37.26
C PRO A 657 33.26 -8.22 35.78
N PRO A 658 32.72 -9.41 35.43
CA PRO A 658 32.86 -10.00 34.10
C PRO A 658 32.22 -9.14 33.01
N LEU A 659 31.13 -8.42 33.31
CA LEU A 659 30.49 -7.49 32.38
C LEU A 659 31.44 -6.32 31.99
N ILE A 660 32.22 -5.79 32.94
CA ILE A 660 33.21 -4.74 32.70
C ILE A 660 34.42 -5.31 31.94
N ARG A 661 34.88 -6.52 32.28
CA ARG A 661 35.99 -7.18 31.58
C ARG A 661 35.65 -7.47 30.11
N ARG A 662 34.50 -8.11 29.84
CA ARG A 662 33.99 -8.41 28.48
C ARG A 662 33.83 -7.13 27.65
N THR A 663 33.21 -6.08 28.19
CA THR A 663 33.07 -4.80 27.47
C THR A 663 34.39 -4.08 27.22
N THR A 664 35.34 -4.16 28.15
CA THR A 664 36.71 -3.64 27.93
C THR A 664 37.38 -4.37 26.78
N VAL A 665 37.30 -5.71 26.72
CA VAL A 665 37.82 -6.49 25.59
C VAL A 665 37.14 -6.08 24.29
N HIS A 666 35.81 -6.03 24.20
CA HIS A 666 35.14 -5.62 22.96
C HIS A 666 35.58 -4.23 22.45
N VAL A 667 35.82 -3.26 23.34
CA VAL A 667 36.33 -1.93 22.96
C VAL A 667 37.79 -1.98 22.51
N LEU A 668 38.67 -2.68 23.24
CA LEU A 668 40.06 -2.87 22.82
C LEU A 668 40.16 -3.63 21.49
N SER A 669 39.32 -4.64 21.29
CA SER A 669 39.17 -5.42 20.05
C SER A 669 38.56 -4.65 18.89
N ALA A 670 37.82 -3.58 19.15
CA ALA A 670 37.37 -2.62 18.13
C ALA A 670 38.54 -1.73 17.70
N ILE A 671 39.21 -1.10 18.67
CA ILE A 671 40.38 -0.23 18.44
C ILE A 671 41.54 -1.00 17.77
N ALA A 672 41.74 -2.27 18.15
CA ALA A 672 42.77 -3.15 17.59
C ALA A 672 42.63 -3.40 16.08
N ARG A 673 41.49 -3.08 15.45
CA ARG A 673 41.31 -3.19 13.98
C ARG A 673 41.90 -2.02 13.20
N LEU A 674 42.12 -0.88 13.87
CA LEU A 674 42.62 0.34 13.23
C LEU A 674 44.12 0.23 12.89
N HIS A 675 44.60 1.10 12.00
CA HIS A 675 46.00 1.16 11.56
C HIS A 675 46.88 2.14 12.38
N GLN A 676 46.39 2.62 13.52
CA GLN A 676 47.06 3.62 14.36
C GLN A 676 47.97 3.00 15.43
N SER A 677 48.89 3.79 16.00
CA SER A 677 49.75 3.36 17.12
C SER A 677 48.95 2.84 18.32
N ALA A 678 47.80 3.46 18.59
CA ALA A 678 46.79 3.02 19.54
C ALA A 678 46.39 1.54 19.40
N ALA A 679 46.24 1.06 18.16
CA ALA A 679 45.85 -0.32 17.88
C ALA A 679 46.96 -1.32 18.24
N LEU A 680 48.24 -0.93 18.16
CA LEU A 680 49.34 -1.78 18.63
C LEU A 680 49.27 -1.98 20.14
N THR A 681 49.04 -0.90 20.90
CA THR A 681 48.88 -0.97 22.37
C THR A 681 47.68 -1.83 22.76
N ALA A 682 46.54 -1.68 22.06
CA ALA A 682 45.39 -2.55 22.28
C ALA A 682 45.71 -4.03 22.01
N ARG A 683 46.38 -4.35 20.89
CA ARG A 683 46.81 -5.72 20.56
C ARG A 683 47.77 -6.30 21.59
N THR A 684 48.72 -5.52 22.13
CA THR A 684 49.62 -6.01 23.18
C THR A 684 48.89 -6.27 24.50
N SER A 685 47.93 -5.42 24.89
CA SER A 685 47.11 -5.67 26.09
C SER A 685 46.28 -6.95 25.96
N LEU A 686 45.67 -7.17 24.80
CA LEU A 686 44.91 -8.40 24.51
C LEU A 686 45.82 -9.65 24.53
N LEU A 687 47.03 -9.57 23.98
CA LEU A 687 48.03 -10.65 24.05
C LEU A 687 48.49 -10.94 25.48
N THR A 688 48.67 -9.93 26.34
CA THR A 688 49.06 -10.16 27.74
C THR A 688 48.00 -10.89 28.55
N VAL A 689 46.71 -10.74 28.22
CA VAL A 689 45.62 -11.50 28.84
C VAL A 689 45.57 -12.93 28.29
N LEU A 690 45.68 -13.12 26.97
CA LEU A 690 45.62 -14.47 26.37
C LEU A 690 46.72 -15.42 26.86
N ASN A 691 47.88 -14.86 27.26
CA ASN A 691 48.98 -15.62 27.84
C ASN A 691 48.73 -16.14 29.27
N GLN A 692 47.53 -15.93 29.85
CA GLN A 692 47.14 -16.46 31.16
C GLN A 692 45.78 -17.19 31.06
N PRO A 693 45.62 -18.41 31.61
CA PRO A 693 44.36 -19.15 31.54
C PRO A 693 43.29 -18.48 32.41
N ASP A 694 42.17 -18.04 31.82
CA ASP A 694 41.12 -17.29 32.50
C ASP A 694 39.84 -18.11 32.72
N LEU A 695 38.99 -17.71 33.66
CA LEU A 695 37.70 -18.37 33.93
C LEU A 695 36.66 -18.00 32.87
N ASP A 696 36.79 -16.82 32.26
CA ASP A 696 35.82 -16.28 31.30
C ASP A 696 36.11 -16.80 29.88
N ALA A 697 35.42 -17.90 29.52
CA ALA A 697 35.52 -18.53 28.21
C ALA A 697 35.12 -17.58 27.07
N ALA A 698 34.00 -16.86 27.21
CA ALA A 698 33.51 -15.95 26.18
C ALA A 698 34.46 -14.76 25.96
N LEU A 699 35.00 -14.18 27.04
CA LEU A 699 36.04 -13.15 26.96
C LEU A 699 37.26 -13.68 26.20
N THR A 700 37.79 -14.84 26.59
CA THR A 700 38.97 -15.44 25.94
C THR A 700 38.71 -15.76 24.47
N THR A 701 37.53 -16.27 24.11
CA THR A 701 37.08 -16.45 22.72
C THR A 701 37.10 -15.14 21.94
N THR A 702 36.58 -14.03 22.50
CA THR A 702 36.61 -12.73 21.79
C THR A 702 38.03 -12.17 21.63
N ILE A 703 38.94 -12.45 22.55
CA ILE A 703 40.38 -12.13 22.39
C ILE A 703 40.98 -12.93 21.22
N ILE A 704 40.77 -14.25 21.22
CA ILE A 704 41.22 -15.17 20.15
C ILE A 704 40.72 -14.69 18.78
N GLU A 705 39.42 -14.47 18.62
CA GLU A 705 38.80 -14.04 17.36
C GLU A 705 39.27 -12.67 16.84
N THR A 706 39.71 -11.79 17.73
CA THR A 706 40.09 -10.42 17.35
C THR A 706 41.60 -10.29 17.11
N LEU A 707 42.41 -11.15 17.74
CA LEU A 707 43.79 -11.41 17.31
C LEU A 707 43.84 -12.17 15.98
N GLY A 708 42.88 -13.06 15.69
CA GLY A 708 42.79 -13.78 14.41
C GLY A 708 42.74 -12.90 13.16
N LYS A 709 42.14 -11.70 13.26
CA LYS A 709 41.92 -10.80 12.10
C LYS A 709 43.14 -9.95 11.72
N HIS A 710 44.03 -9.67 12.67
CA HIS A 710 45.16 -8.72 12.48
C HIS A 710 46.47 -9.14 13.17
N GLY A 711 46.55 -10.37 13.69
CA GLY A 711 47.68 -10.89 14.44
C GLY A 711 48.91 -11.17 13.56
N GLY A 712 50.10 -10.98 14.13
CA GLY A 712 51.37 -11.42 13.54
C GLY A 712 51.95 -12.63 14.27
N LYS A 713 53.27 -12.87 14.11
CA LYS A 713 53.98 -14.01 14.74
C LYS A 713 53.75 -14.15 16.26
N GLN A 714 53.62 -13.03 16.99
CA GLN A 714 53.33 -13.04 18.43
C GLN A 714 51.92 -13.58 18.75
N ALA A 715 50.92 -13.30 17.90
CA ALA A 715 49.57 -13.85 18.07
C ALA A 715 49.55 -15.35 17.78
N LEU A 716 50.27 -15.82 16.75
CA LEU A 716 50.40 -17.26 16.49
C LEU A 716 51.06 -18.02 17.65
N ALA A 717 52.04 -17.43 18.34
CA ALA A 717 52.65 -18.02 19.53
C ALA A 717 51.65 -18.14 20.70
N ALA A 718 50.87 -17.09 20.97
CA ALA A 718 49.85 -17.10 22.03
C ALA A 718 48.69 -18.06 21.71
N LEU A 719 48.20 -18.06 20.46
CA LEU A 719 47.19 -19.01 19.98
C LEU A 719 47.69 -20.46 20.06
N GLY A 720 48.94 -20.71 19.66
CA GLY A 720 49.58 -22.02 19.81
C GLY A 720 49.64 -22.51 21.26
N HIS A 721 49.79 -21.60 22.24
CA HIS A 721 49.71 -21.98 23.66
C HIS A 721 48.30 -22.43 24.08
N THR A 722 47.22 -21.83 23.55
CA THR A 722 45.83 -22.27 23.84
C THR A 722 45.47 -23.64 23.26
N LEU A 723 46.25 -24.14 22.29
CA LEU A 723 46.13 -25.50 21.75
C LEU A 723 47.05 -26.51 22.46
N ALA A 724 47.95 -26.07 23.34
CA ALA A 724 48.85 -26.97 24.04
C ALA A 724 48.12 -27.68 25.19
N PRO A 725 48.33 -29.00 25.40
CA PRO A 725 47.57 -29.76 26.39
C PRO A 725 47.84 -29.31 27.84
N THR A 726 48.99 -28.67 28.08
CA THR A 726 49.32 -28.03 29.36
C THR A 726 48.38 -26.88 29.73
N TYR A 727 47.72 -26.23 28.76
CA TYR A 727 46.75 -25.16 29.01
C TYR A 727 45.52 -25.69 29.77
N GLY A 728 45.06 -26.90 29.48
CA GLY A 728 43.95 -27.52 30.21
C GLY A 728 44.29 -27.79 31.69
N VAL A 729 45.55 -28.10 32.00
CA VAL A 729 46.02 -28.31 33.38
C VAL A 729 46.06 -26.99 34.15
N THR A 730 46.66 -25.94 33.60
CA THR A 730 46.73 -24.63 34.26
C THR A 730 45.36 -23.94 34.36
N LEU A 731 44.44 -24.25 33.44
CA LEU A 731 43.03 -23.86 33.53
C LEU A 731 42.30 -24.59 34.66
N LEU A 732 42.50 -25.90 34.84
CA LEU A 732 41.96 -26.66 35.97
C LEU A 732 42.48 -26.13 37.32
N GLU A 733 43.79 -25.86 37.42
CA GLU A 733 44.39 -25.22 38.61
C GLU A 733 43.77 -23.84 38.89
N THR A 734 43.54 -23.03 37.86
CA THR A 734 42.89 -21.71 37.97
C THR A 734 41.44 -21.83 38.45
N TRP A 735 40.70 -22.84 37.98
CA TRP A 735 39.34 -23.12 38.44
C TRP A 735 39.32 -23.60 39.90
N ILE A 736 40.15 -24.58 40.28
CA ILE A 736 40.20 -25.10 41.66
C ILE A 736 40.65 -24.02 42.66
N THR A 737 41.63 -23.19 42.31
CA THR A 737 42.08 -22.08 43.19
C THR A 737 41.05 -20.96 43.34
N SER A 738 40.18 -20.77 42.34
CA SER A 738 39.08 -19.80 42.38
C SER A 738 37.79 -20.37 43.00
N PHE A 739 37.59 -21.68 42.92
CA PHE A 739 36.41 -22.40 43.37
C PHE A 739 36.75 -23.82 43.86
N PRO A 740 37.22 -23.98 45.12
CA PRO A 740 37.63 -25.28 45.64
C PRO A 740 36.52 -26.34 45.69
N ALA A 741 35.26 -25.91 45.82
CA ALA A 741 34.09 -26.78 45.85
C ALA A 741 33.75 -27.43 44.49
N LEU A 742 34.43 -27.03 43.39
CA LEU A 742 34.30 -27.70 42.08
C LEU A 742 34.56 -29.22 42.16
N ILE A 743 35.37 -29.67 43.11
CA ILE A 743 35.71 -31.09 43.33
C ILE A 743 34.49 -31.89 43.83
N GLY A 744 33.42 -31.23 44.30
CA GLY A 744 32.15 -31.83 44.69
C GLY A 744 31.23 -32.23 43.51
N PRO A 745 30.02 -32.73 43.81
CA PRO A 745 29.04 -33.15 42.79
C PRO A 745 28.49 -31.96 42.00
N SER A 746 28.29 -32.14 40.70
CA SER A 746 27.98 -31.04 39.78
C SER A 746 26.64 -30.35 39.98
N GLU A 747 25.64 -31.09 40.46
CA GLU A 747 24.33 -30.56 40.88
C GLU A 747 24.46 -29.40 41.89
N GLN A 748 25.52 -29.39 42.71
CA GLN A 748 25.70 -28.43 43.80
C GLN A 748 26.64 -27.27 43.45
N TRP A 749 27.30 -27.29 42.29
CA TRP A 749 28.34 -26.29 41.95
C TRP A 749 27.80 -24.86 41.88
N ILE A 750 26.57 -24.64 41.41
CA ILE A 750 25.96 -23.30 41.30
C ILE A 750 25.56 -22.74 42.68
N ASP A 751 25.10 -23.59 43.59
CA ASP A 751 24.62 -23.19 44.92
C ASP A 751 25.75 -23.04 45.94
N GLN A 752 26.88 -23.73 45.74
CA GLN A 752 28.09 -23.59 46.56
C GLN A 752 29.01 -22.44 46.09
N ALA A 753 28.68 -21.77 44.99
CA ALA A 753 29.47 -20.67 44.43
C ALA A 753 29.17 -19.32 45.13
N ASP A 754 29.65 -19.15 46.36
CA ASP A 754 29.51 -17.93 47.18
C ASP A 754 29.99 -16.64 46.47
N ASN A 755 30.98 -16.75 45.57
CA ASN A 755 31.51 -15.62 44.83
C ASN A 755 30.65 -15.35 43.57
N PRO A 756 29.97 -14.19 43.47
CA PRO A 756 29.02 -13.92 42.38
C PRO A 756 29.68 -13.91 40.99
N THR A 757 30.93 -13.47 40.88
CA THR A 757 31.68 -13.50 39.61
C THR A 757 31.96 -14.94 39.17
N VAL A 758 32.35 -15.81 40.10
CA VAL A 758 32.62 -17.23 39.82
C VAL A 758 31.33 -17.95 39.44
N ARG A 759 30.24 -17.72 40.19
CA ARG A 759 28.91 -18.26 39.89
C ARG A 759 28.42 -17.86 38.50
N ALA A 760 28.52 -16.58 38.15
CA ALA A 760 28.11 -16.07 36.84
C ALA A 760 28.90 -16.69 35.70
N LEU A 761 30.23 -16.78 35.83
CA LEU A 761 31.10 -17.38 34.80
C LEU A 761 30.92 -18.90 34.68
N LEU A 762 30.65 -19.59 35.78
CA LEU A 762 30.35 -21.03 35.77
C LEU A 762 29.02 -21.32 35.06
N ALA A 763 27.96 -20.57 35.39
CA ALA A 763 26.67 -20.68 34.72
C ALA A 763 26.77 -20.40 33.21
N ASP A 764 27.50 -19.35 32.83
CA ASP A 764 27.77 -18.97 31.43
C ASP A 764 28.54 -20.07 30.68
N LEU A 765 29.55 -20.67 31.31
CA LEU A 765 30.31 -21.80 30.75
C LEU A 765 29.46 -23.07 30.61
N MET A 766 28.64 -23.42 31.60
CA MET A 766 27.72 -24.58 31.51
C MET A 766 26.73 -24.41 30.35
N VAL A 767 26.18 -23.20 30.17
CA VAL A 767 25.32 -22.87 29.04
C VAL A 767 26.07 -22.89 27.70
N ALA A 768 27.30 -22.38 27.65
CA ALA A 768 28.12 -22.43 26.44
C ALA A 768 28.45 -23.87 26.01
N ILE A 769 28.79 -24.75 26.97
CA ILE A 769 29.02 -26.18 26.72
C ILE A 769 27.76 -26.86 26.18
N ALA A 770 26.61 -26.67 26.84
CA ALA A 770 25.34 -27.29 26.45
C ALA A 770 24.84 -26.91 25.05
N ASN A 771 25.31 -25.77 24.50
CA ASN A 771 24.96 -25.30 23.16
C ASN A 771 26.08 -25.50 22.11
N HIS A 772 27.25 -26.04 22.48
CA HIS A 772 28.38 -26.18 21.55
C HIS A 772 28.24 -27.45 20.69
N PRO A 773 28.32 -27.39 19.34
CA PRO A 773 28.06 -28.54 18.46
C PRO A 773 28.86 -29.80 18.79
N ASN A 774 30.15 -29.64 19.12
CA ASN A 774 31.05 -30.75 19.42
C ASN A 774 30.87 -31.33 20.85
N LEU A 775 29.92 -30.81 21.64
CA LEU A 775 29.68 -31.17 23.05
C LEU A 775 28.20 -31.52 23.36
N ILE A 776 27.33 -31.57 22.34
CA ILE A 776 25.91 -31.90 22.53
C ILE A 776 25.78 -33.31 23.12
N GLY A 777 25.16 -33.42 24.30
CA GLY A 777 24.98 -34.69 25.01
C GLY A 777 26.15 -35.09 25.92
N VAL A 778 27.17 -34.23 26.09
CA VAL A 778 28.20 -34.44 27.12
C VAL A 778 27.63 -34.07 28.49
N GLU A 779 27.47 -35.07 29.36
CA GLU A 779 27.07 -34.85 30.75
C GLU A 779 28.20 -34.18 31.56
N LEU A 780 27.86 -33.17 32.35
CA LEU A 780 28.80 -32.50 33.26
C LEU A 780 28.80 -33.21 34.61
N ASP A 781 29.45 -34.38 34.67
CA ASP A 781 29.54 -35.24 35.85
C ASP A 781 30.64 -34.81 36.83
N ARG A 782 31.75 -34.26 36.33
CA ARG A 782 32.98 -34.03 37.08
C ARG A 782 33.81 -32.84 36.55
N PRO A 783 34.80 -32.32 37.31
CA PRO A 783 35.61 -31.17 36.91
C PRO A 783 36.29 -31.32 35.54
N SER A 784 36.79 -32.51 35.22
CA SER A 784 37.47 -32.74 33.94
C SER A 784 36.52 -32.66 32.73
N ALA A 785 35.22 -32.90 32.89
CA ALA A 785 34.24 -32.69 31.82
C ALA A 785 34.02 -31.19 31.56
N LEU A 786 33.87 -30.38 32.62
CA LEU A 786 33.77 -28.92 32.52
C LEU A 786 35.02 -28.31 31.85
N ILE A 787 36.21 -28.69 32.29
CA ILE A 787 37.48 -28.19 31.73
C ILE A 787 37.68 -28.67 30.29
N ALA A 788 37.36 -29.93 29.96
CA ALA A 788 37.45 -30.42 28.59
C ALA A 788 36.47 -29.68 27.64
N GLY A 789 35.27 -29.35 28.12
CA GLY A 789 34.32 -28.50 27.40
C GLY A 789 34.82 -27.07 27.19
N HIS A 790 35.40 -26.46 28.23
CA HIS A 790 36.03 -25.13 28.14
C HIS A 790 37.18 -25.13 27.12
N VAL A 791 38.09 -26.10 27.20
CA VAL A 791 39.21 -26.25 26.24
C VAL A 791 38.70 -26.51 24.82
N MET A 792 37.63 -27.30 24.63
CA MET A 792 37.00 -27.50 23.32
C MET A 792 36.45 -26.18 22.75
N ILE A 793 35.77 -25.34 23.54
CA ILE A 793 35.25 -24.04 23.09
C ILE A 793 36.40 -23.12 22.63
N LEU A 794 37.45 -22.99 23.45
CA LEU A 794 38.60 -22.11 23.15
C LEU A 794 39.42 -22.64 21.97
N SER A 795 39.73 -23.93 21.93
CA SER A 795 40.48 -24.53 20.82
C SER A 795 39.69 -24.47 19.51
N SER A 796 38.35 -24.64 19.54
CA SER A 796 37.50 -24.47 18.34
C SER A 796 37.57 -23.04 17.80
N ALA A 797 37.56 -22.03 18.69
CA ALA A 797 37.80 -20.65 18.29
C ALA A 797 39.22 -20.45 17.73
N THR A 798 40.25 -20.98 18.41
CA THR A 798 41.64 -20.86 17.97
C THR A 798 41.85 -21.50 16.59
N ALA A 799 41.35 -22.70 16.35
CA ALA A 799 41.45 -23.39 15.07
C ALA A 799 40.87 -22.55 13.92
N ARG A 800 39.64 -22.01 14.10
CA ARG A 800 39.03 -21.08 13.12
C ARG A 800 39.91 -19.86 12.86
N THR A 801 40.50 -19.26 13.91
CA THR A 801 41.36 -18.07 13.76
C THR A 801 42.72 -18.34 13.14
N LEU A 802 43.32 -19.52 13.36
CA LEU A 802 44.56 -19.92 12.69
C LEU A 802 44.34 -19.99 11.18
N GLY A 803 43.21 -20.55 10.74
CA GLY A 803 42.78 -20.52 9.34
C GLY A 803 42.65 -19.10 8.79
N THR A 804 42.00 -18.18 9.52
CA THR A 804 41.89 -16.78 9.07
C THR A 804 43.26 -16.09 9.00
N ILE A 805 44.18 -16.32 9.94
CA ILE A 805 45.54 -15.75 9.87
C ILE A 805 46.28 -16.29 8.64
N GLY A 806 46.21 -17.60 8.37
CA GLY A 806 46.84 -18.22 7.19
C GLY A 806 46.33 -17.64 5.88
N GLN A 807 45.02 -17.37 5.78
CA GLN A 807 44.39 -16.74 4.62
C GLN A 807 44.81 -15.26 4.45
N HIS A 808 44.82 -14.47 5.53
CA HIS A 808 45.15 -13.04 5.49
C HIS A 808 46.66 -12.77 5.36
N GLN A 809 47.51 -13.69 5.83
CA GLN A 809 48.98 -13.58 5.77
C GLN A 809 49.60 -14.90 5.30
N PRO A 810 49.63 -15.17 3.98
CA PRO A 810 50.19 -16.41 3.43
C PRO A 810 51.66 -16.69 3.81
N THR A 811 52.43 -15.65 4.14
CA THR A 811 53.80 -15.76 4.65
C THR A 811 53.91 -16.43 6.02
N LEU A 812 52.81 -16.49 6.79
CA LEU A 812 52.73 -17.19 8.06
C LEU A 812 52.07 -18.58 7.94
N MET A 813 51.51 -18.93 6.78
CA MET A 813 50.86 -20.23 6.56
C MET A 813 51.75 -21.43 6.94
N PRO A 814 53.08 -21.48 6.68
CA PRO A 814 53.91 -22.59 7.14
C PRO A 814 53.93 -22.78 8.67
N ALA A 815 53.83 -21.69 9.45
CA ALA A 815 53.76 -21.75 10.91
C ALA A 815 52.34 -22.13 11.40
N VAL A 816 51.30 -21.66 10.71
CA VAL A 816 49.91 -22.08 10.94
C VAL A 816 49.76 -23.59 10.73
N ARG A 817 50.27 -24.13 9.61
CA ARG A 817 50.27 -25.59 9.33
C ARG A 817 51.04 -26.39 10.37
N ALA A 818 52.17 -25.89 10.86
CA ALA A 818 52.94 -26.56 11.91
C ALA A 818 52.14 -26.67 13.23
N LEU A 819 51.43 -25.59 13.63
CA LEU A 819 50.56 -25.60 14.80
C LEU A 819 49.34 -26.51 14.63
N ILE A 820 48.68 -26.44 13.47
CA ILE A 820 47.53 -27.32 13.13
C ILE A 820 47.98 -28.78 13.12
N GLY A 821 49.13 -29.10 12.53
CA GLY A 821 49.68 -30.45 12.51
C GLY A 821 49.93 -31.02 13.90
N VAL A 822 50.53 -30.25 14.81
CA VAL A 822 50.71 -30.68 16.21
C VAL A 822 49.37 -30.91 16.89
N ALA A 823 48.43 -29.97 16.79
CA ALA A 823 47.11 -30.08 17.42
C ALA A 823 46.21 -31.18 16.82
N LEU A 824 46.40 -31.53 15.54
CA LEU A 824 45.67 -32.63 14.90
C LEU A 824 46.08 -33.99 15.47
N TYR A 825 47.37 -34.24 15.71
CA TYR A 825 47.86 -35.55 16.17
C TYR A 825 47.96 -35.70 17.70
N ASP A 826 47.71 -34.65 18.49
CA ASP A 826 47.75 -34.71 19.96
C ASP A 826 46.49 -35.35 20.56
N THR A 827 46.56 -36.63 20.87
CA THR A 827 45.46 -37.40 21.48
C THR A 827 45.24 -37.13 22.97
N SER A 828 46.04 -36.27 23.62
CA SER A 828 45.94 -36.01 25.07
C SER A 828 44.81 -35.08 25.49
N THR A 829 44.16 -34.37 24.55
CA THR A 829 43.02 -33.48 24.81
C THR A 829 41.88 -33.65 23.78
N LEU A 830 40.72 -33.06 24.08
CA LEU A 830 39.62 -32.99 23.11
C LEU A 830 39.98 -32.02 21.98
N ARG A 831 40.02 -32.53 20.74
CA ARG A 831 40.44 -31.79 19.54
C ARG A 831 39.24 -31.28 18.73
N PRO A 832 39.21 -30.02 18.28
CA PRO A 832 38.21 -29.49 17.35
C PRO A 832 38.58 -29.89 15.91
N LEU A 833 38.50 -31.19 15.63
CA LEU A 833 39.05 -31.82 14.43
C LEU A 833 38.50 -31.22 13.13
N SER A 834 37.20 -30.95 13.07
CA SER A 834 36.53 -30.28 11.95
C SER A 834 37.10 -28.89 11.66
N GLU A 835 37.25 -28.06 12.68
CA GLU A 835 37.79 -26.71 12.55
C GLU A 835 39.29 -26.70 12.22
N LEU A 836 40.07 -27.66 12.74
CA LEU A 836 41.49 -27.81 12.41
C LEU A 836 41.72 -28.23 10.95
N LEU A 837 40.96 -29.20 10.44
CA LEU A 837 41.04 -29.63 9.04
C LEU A 837 40.56 -28.53 8.08
N ASN A 838 39.50 -27.80 8.44
CA ASN A 838 39.01 -26.66 7.65
C ASN A 838 39.96 -25.45 7.68
N ALA A 839 40.89 -25.35 8.65
CA ALA A 839 41.83 -24.25 8.77
C ALA A 839 43.03 -24.35 7.80
N ASP A 840 43.38 -25.55 7.32
CA ASP A 840 44.34 -25.76 6.22
C ASP A 840 43.72 -26.60 5.09
N PRO A 841 43.08 -25.97 4.07
CA PRO A 841 42.47 -26.67 2.95
C PRO A 841 43.49 -27.35 2.00
N THR A 842 44.78 -27.34 2.33
CA THR A 842 45.83 -28.06 1.59
C THR A 842 46.38 -29.29 2.33
N CYS A 843 45.76 -29.67 3.46
CA CYS A 843 46.03 -30.95 4.11
C CYS A 843 45.77 -32.13 3.15
N ASP A 844 46.73 -33.05 3.04
CA ASP A 844 46.54 -34.31 2.33
C ASP A 844 45.65 -35.24 3.17
N LEU A 845 44.34 -35.08 3.00
CA LEU A 845 43.33 -35.88 3.69
C LEU A 845 43.48 -37.38 3.39
N VAL A 846 43.98 -37.76 2.20
CA VAL A 846 44.20 -39.18 1.83
C VAL A 846 45.35 -39.76 2.66
N ALA A 847 46.46 -39.03 2.80
CA ALA A 847 47.57 -39.44 3.65
C ALA A 847 47.20 -39.45 5.14
N ILE A 848 46.49 -38.43 5.64
CA ILE A 848 46.00 -38.37 7.03
C ILE A 848 45.15 -39.61 7.32
N VAL A 849 44.12 -39.88 6.50
CA VAL A 849 43.19 -41.00 6.69
C VAL A 849 43.90 -42.37 6.68
N ARG A 850 44.85 -42.59 5.78
CA ARG A 850 45.63 -43.84 5.73
C ARG A 850 46.50 -44.01 6.98
N ASN A 851 47.20 -42.95 7.41
CA ASN A 851 48.15 -43.00 8.52
C ASN A 851 47.51 -42.99 9.92
N THR A 852 46.22 -42.71 10.05
CA THR A 852 45.51 -42.52 11.34
C THR A 852 44.67 -43.73 11.79
N GLU A 853 45.16 -44.94 11.53
CA GLU A 853 44.52 -46.21 11.92
C GLU A 853 44.11 -46.24 13.41
N HIS A 854 44.98 -45.76 14.30
CA HIS A 854 44.80 -45.82 15.75
C HIS A 854 44.04 -44.60 16.33
N ASP A 855 43.44 -43.74 15.48
CA ASP A 855 42.72 -42.53 15.89
C ASP A 855 41.38 -42.40 15.14
N PRO A 856 40.35 -43.20 15.50
CA PRO A 856 39.07 -43.24 14.80
C PRO A 856 38.37 -41.87 14.67
N PRO A 857 38.38 -40.96 15.66
CA PRO A 857 37.83 -39.61 15.51
C PRO A 857 38.50 -38.79 14.41
N LEU A 858 39.84 -38.79 14.33
CA LEU A 858 40.57 -38.09 13.27
C LEU A 858 40.32 -38.75 11.91
N ARG A 859 40.40 -40.08 11.82
CA ARG A 859 40.10 -40.83 10.58
C ARG A 859 38.66 -40.57 10.07
N TYR A 860 37.67 -40.56 10.97
CA TYR A 860 36.27 -40.26 10.66
C TYR A 860 36.05 -38.83 10.16
N THR A 861 36.63 -37.84 10.84
CA THR A 861 36.46 -36.43 10.48
C THR A 861 37.22 -36.06 9.20
N ALA A 862 38.40 -36.63 8.98
CA ALA A 862 39.15 -36.48 7.73
C ALA A 862 38.43 -37.16 6.55
N LEU A 863 37.85 -38.35 6.72
CA LEU A 863 36.96 -38.97 5.73
C LEU A 863 35.71 -38.11 5.43
N HIS A 864 35.11 -37.50 6.45
CA HIS A 864 33.96 -36.59 6.27
C HIS A 864 34.37 -35.30 5.51
N ALA A 865 35.50 -34.69 5.86
CA ALA A 865 36.01 -33.50 5.18
C ALA A 865 36.36 -33.81 3.71
N LEU A 866 36.95 -34.98 3.45
CA LEU A 866 37.28 -35.47 2.11
C LEU A 866 36.01 -35.73 1.28
N ALA A 867 34.96 -36.28 1.88
CA ALA A 867 33.66 -36.48 1.23
C ALA A 867 32.94 -35.18 0.82
N GLN A 868 33.32 -34.02 1.39
CA GLN A 868 32.77 -32.71 1.03
C GLN A 868 33.62 -31.96 -0.04
N GLN A 869 34.73 -32.54 -0.51
CA GLN A 869 35.54 -31.97 -1.59
C GLN A 869 34.91 -32.26 -2.97
N PRO A 870 35.11 -31.41 -3.99
CA PRO A 870 34.54 -31.62 -5.33
C PRO A 870 35.01 -32.92 -6.01
N ASN A 871 36.26 -33.35 -5.75
CA ASN A 871 36.81 -34.63 -6.21
C ASN A 871 36.72 -35.72 -5.10
N GLY A 872 35.93 -35.49 -4.06
CA GLY A 872 35.85 -36.35 -2.88
C GLY A 872 35.43 -37.79 -3.20
N ALA A 873 34.49 -37.98 -4.14
CA ALA A 873 34.05 -39.30 -4.57
C ALA A 873 35.18 -40.10 -5.28
N GLU A 874 36.02 -39.43 -6.06
CA GLU A 874 37.20 -40.07 -6.71
C GLU A 874 38.21 -40.53 -5.65
N ALA A 875 38.50 -39.65 -4.67
CA ALA A 875 39.45 -39.94 -3.59
C ALA A 875 38.95 -41.01 -2.61
N LEU A 876 37.64 -41.05 -2.31
CA LEU A 876 37.02 -42.12 -1.52
C LEU A 876 37.08 -43.47 -2.24
N LEU A 877 36.78 -43.52 -3.55
CA LEU A 877 36.85 -44.76 -4.32
C LEU A 877 38.30 -45.23 -4.53
N TYR A 878 39.25 -44.30 -4.66
CA TYR A 878 40.68 -44.60 -4.65
C TYR A 878 41.13 -45.21 -3.30
N LEU A 879 40.68 -44.64 -2.18
CA LEU A 879 40.92 -45.21 -0.84
C LEU A 879 40.33 -46.63 -0.75
N ALA A 880 39.07 -46.82 -1.16
CA ALA A 880 38.40 -48.13 -1.12
C ALA A 880 39.07 -49.22 -1.98
N LYS A 881 39.82 -48.84 -3.02
CA LYS A 881 40.61 -49.75 -3.87
C LYS A 881 41.98 -50.11 -3.30
N HIS A 882 42.49 -49.36 -2.33
CA HIS A 882 43.92 -49.38 -1.94
C HIS A 882 44.17 -49.29 -0.42
N ALA A 883 43.17 -49.58 0.41
CA ALA A 883 43.25 -49.51 1.87
C ALA A 883 42.96 -50.86 2.54
N ASP A 884 43.12 -50.88 3.87
CA ASP A 884 42.56 -51.88 4.78
C ASP A 884 41.03 -51.98 4.67
N SER A 885 40.45 -53.13 5.01
CA SER A 885 39.01 -53.42 4.85
C SER A 885 38.12 -52.44 5.60
N ASP A 886 38.46 -52.10 6.84
CA ASP A 886 37.70 -51.15 7.67
C ASP A 886 37.74 -49.73 7.07
N LEU A 887 38.89 -49.27 6.58
CA LEU A 887 39.01 -48.01 5.86
C LEU A 887 38.28 -48.04 4.51
N ALA A 888 38.32 -49.15 3.78
CA ALA A 888 37.58 -49.29 2.53
C ALA A 888 36.07 -49.23 2.75
N CYS A 889 35.55 -49.96 3.74
CA CYS A 889 34.14 -49.92 4.13
C CYS A 889 33.71 -48.51 4.55
N THR A 890 34.47 -47.86 5.45
CA THR A 890 34.15 -46.51 5.92
C THR A 890 34.29 -45.44 4.84
N ALA A 891 35.18 -45.61 3.85
CA ALA A 891 35.24 -44.74 2.67
C ALA A 891 34.02 -44.92 1.75
N LEU A 892 33.58 -46.16 1.51
CA LEU A 892 32.39 -46.46 0.71
C LEU A 892 31.10 -45.97 1.38
N ASP A 893 30.98 -46.10 2.71
CA ASP A 893 29.87 -45.53 3.47
C ASP A 893 29.83 -43.98 3.40
N ARG A 894 30.95 -43.32 3.07
CA ARG A 894 31.03 -41.86 2.90
C ARG A 894 30.74 -41.36 1.48
N LEU A 895 30.64 -42.23 0.48
CA LEU A 895 30.24 -41.84 -0.88
C LEU A 895 28.82 -41.24 -0.86
N GLN A 896 28.68 -40.02 -1.38
CA GLN A 896 27.40 -39.31 -1.51
C GLN A 896 26.93 -39.34 -2.98
N PRO A 897 25.65 -39.64 -3.26
CA PRO A 897 25.09 -39.60 -4.61
C PRO A 897 24.73 -38.16 -5.01
N PRO A 898 24.59 -37.85 -6.32
CA PRO A 898 24.79 -38.74 -7.46
C PRO A 898 26.27 -38.94 -7.80
N LEU A 899 26.66 -40.18 -8.08
CA LEU A 899 27.98 -40.55 -8.58
C LEU A 899 28.01 -40.41 -10.12
N PRO A 900 29.10 -39.86 -10.71
CA PRO A 900 29.26 -39.87 -12.16
C PRO A 900 29.42 -41.30 -12.69
N PRO A 901 28.99 -41.60 -13.93
CA PRO A 901 28.92 -42.98 -14.45
C PRO A 901 30.29 -43.68 -14.46
N THR A 902 31.37 -42.95 -14.70
CA THR A 902 32.75 -43.46 -14.65
C THR A 902 33.21 -43.91 -13.27
N LEU A 903 32.65 -43.34 -12.19
CA LEU A 903 32.86 -43.85 -10.83
C LEU A 903 31.89 -44.99 -10.50
N ASN A 904 30.68 -44.98 -11.06
CA ASN A 904 29.70 -46.05 -10.88
C ASN A 904 30.20 -47.38 -11.49
N GLU A 905 30.72 -47.35 -12.72
CA GLU A 905 31.43 -48.48 -13.36
C GLU A 905 32.62 -48.97 -12.51
N GLN A 906 33.42 -48.05 -11.99
CA GLN A 906 34.58 -48.38 -11.16
C GLN A 906 34.22 -48.96 -9.78
N LEU A 907 33.02 -48.65 -9.27
CA LEU A 907 32.47 -49.18 -8.04
C LEU A 907 31.86 -50.58 -8.26
N LEU A 908 31.19 -50.80 -9.39
CA LEU A 908 30.78 -52.14 -9.85
C LEU A 908 32.00 -53.06 -10.03
N GLN A 909 33.08 -52.56 -10.64
CA GLN A 909 34.34 -53.30 -10.76
C GLN A 909 34.92 -53.66 -9.38
N LEU A 910 34.88 -52.76 -8.38
CA LEU A 910 35.31 -53.06 -7.02
C LEU A 910 34.46 -54.19 -6.40
N VAL A 911 33.13 -54.08 -6.48
CA VAL A 911 32.19 -55.08 -5.95
C VAL A 911 32.38 -56.47 -6.58
N ASN A 912 32.81 -56.54 -7.85
CA ASN A 912 33.06 -57.79 -8.57
C ASN A 912 34.49 -58.36 -8.40
N THR A 913 35.43 -57.60 -7.85
CA THR A 913 36.86 -58.01 -7.76
C THR A 913 37.46 -58.00 -6.36
N ALA A 914 36.82 -57.32 -5.40
CA ALA A 914 37.23 -57.37 -4.00
C ALA A 914 37.01 -58.77 -3.41
N THR A 915 38.00 -59.29 -2.69
CA THR A 915 37.93 -60.60 -2.01
C THR A 915 37.23 -60.55 -0.65
N ASP A 916 37.01 -59.35 -0.10
CA ASP A 916 36.43 -59.14 1.22
C ASP A 916 34.93 -58.84 1.13
N GLU A 917 34.11 -59.69 1.75
CA GLU A 917 32.65 -59.56 1.79
C GLU A 917 32.18 -58.23 2.41
N ALA A 918 32.88 -57.69 3.41
CA ALA A 918 32.50 -56.41 4.01
C ALA A 918 32.63 -55.25 3.01
N VAL A 919 33.72 -55.22 2.25
CA VAL A 919 33.96 -54.21 1.20
C VAL A 919 32.96 -54.35 0.06
N ARG A 920 32.62 -55.58 -0.35
CA ARG A 920 31.57 -55.85 -1.35
C ARG A 920 30.20 -55.37 -0.87
N LEU A 921 29.83 -55.66 0.38
CA LEU A 921 28.58 -55.21 0.99
C LEU A 921 28.49 -53.68 1.12
N ALA A 922 29.57 -53.01 1.53
CA ALA A 922 29.64 -51.54 1.58
C ALA A 922 29.54 -50.92 0.16
N GLY A 923 30.17 -51.56 -0.83
CA GLY A 923 30.08 -51.15 -2.24
C GLY A 923 28.65 -51.28 -2.79
N LEU A 924 27.97 -52.39 -2.53
CA LEU A 924 26.55 -52.59 -2.87
C LEU A 924 25.64 -51.54 -2.20
N ARG A 925 25.89 -51.19 -0.93
CA ARG A 925 25.17 -50.10 -0.25
C ARG A 925 25.47 -48.71 -0.84
N ALA A 926 26.66 -48.49 -1.41
CA ALA A 926 26.97 -47.25 -2.13
C ALA A 926 26.25 -47.20 -3.50
N LEU A 927 26.22 -48.30 -4.25
CA LEU A 927 25.45 -48.44 -5.49
C LEU A 927 23.95 -48.21 -5.25
N GLY A 928 23.39 -48.83 -4.20
CA GLY A 928 21.97 -48.67 -3.82
C GLY A 928 21.58 -47.25 -3.41
N ARG A 929 22.51 -46.47 -2.83
CA ARG A 929 22.30 -45.03 -2.57
C ARG A 929 22.41 -44.19 -3.84
N ASN A 930 23.15 -44.65 -4.86
CA ASN A 930 23.23 -43.97 -6.15
C ASN A 930 21.99 -44.18 -7.02
N ALA A 931 21.28 -45.31 -6.85
CA ALA A 931 20.01 -45.62 -7.49
C ALA A 931 20.01 -45.56 -9.04
N ASP A 932 21.18 -45.73 -9.67
CA ASP A 932 21.38 -45.65 -11.11
C ASP A 932 20.88 -46.94 -11.84
N PRO A 933 19.87 -46.84 -12.73
CA PRO A 933 19.37 -47.98 -13.50
C PRO A 933 20.44 -48.68 -14.36
N ALA A 934 21.53 -48.01 -14.74
CA ALA A 934 22.61 -48.62 -15.52
C ALA A 934 23.34 -49.75 -14.77
N ALA A 935 23.31 -49.76 -13.43
CA ALA A 935 23.91 -50.81 -12.60
C ALA A 935 23.05 -52.09 -12.51
N VAL A 936 21.77 -52.03 -12.87
CA VAL A 936 20.78 -53.09 -12.61
C VAL A 936 21.12 -54.44 -13.23
N PRO A 937 21.65 -54.55 -14.48
CA PRO A 937 22.03 -55.85 -15.04
C PRO A 937 23.09 -56.57 -14.22
N ALA A 938 24.17 -55.87 -13.85
CA ALA A 938 25.25 -56.43 -13.04
C ALA A 938 24.80 -56.78 -11.61
N LEU A 939 23.94 -55.95 -11.00
CA LEU A 939 23.37 -56.26 -9.69
C LEU A 939 22.43 -57.48 -9.74
N LEU A 940 21.70 -57.69 -10.84
CA LEU A 940 20.88 -58.89 -11.05
C LEU A 940 21.74 -60.14 -11.25
N GLU A 941 22.85 -60.06 -11.98
CA GLU A 941 23.81 -61.16 -12.11
C GLU A 941 24.36 -61.60 -10.74
N ILE A 942 24.74 -60.64 -9.88
CA ILE A 942 25.16 -60.92 -8.49
C ILE A 942 24.01 -61.55 -7.68
N ALA A 943 22.78 -61.04 -7.78
CA ALA A 943 21.63 -61.55 -7.02
C ALA A 943 21.19 -62.97 -7.44
N LEU A 944 21.32 -63.29 -8.73
CA LEU A 944 20.95 -64.58 -9.32
C LEU A 944 22.05 -65.64 -9.19
N ASN A 945 23.31 -65.24 -9.00
CA ASN A 945 24.41 -66.20 -8.77
C ASN A 945 24.23 -66.94 -7.43
N ASN A 946 24.02 -68.26 -7.48
CA ASN A 946 23.88 -69.09 -6.28
C ASN A 946 25.21 -69.45 -5.60
N GLU A 947 26.36 -69.13 -6.21
CA GLU A 947 27.69 -69.27 -5.60
C GLU A 947 28.02 -68.10 -4.65
N GLU A 948 27.27 -66.98 -4.73
CA GLU A 948 27.42 -65.81 -3.86
C GLU A 948 26.75 -66.00 -2.49
N THR A 949 27.27 -65.30 -1.47
CA THR A 949 26.71 -65.36 -0.12
C THR A 949 25.29 -64.80 -0.08
N THR A 950 24.46 -65.31 0.82
CA THR A 950 23.08 -64.82 0.99
C THR A 950 23.02 -63.32 1.35
N ALA A 951 24.05 -62.81 2.06
CA ALA A 951 24.18 -61.41 2.39
C ALA A 951 24.51 -60.55 1.16
N ILE A 952 25.46 -60.95 0.31
CA ILE A 952 25.82 -60.25 -0.93
C ILE A 952 24.64 -60.24 -1.91
N ARG A 953 23.97 -61.38 -2.10
CA ARG A 953 22.78 -61.49 -2.96
C ARG A 953 21.63 -60.61 -2.48
N ALA A 954 21.36 -60.58 -1.17
CA ALA A 954 20.35 -59.71 -0.58
C ALA A 954 20.73 -58.22 -0.67
N ALA A 955 22.00 -57.87 -0.47
CA ALA A 955 22.49 -56.50 -0.62
C ALA A 955 22.45 -56.00 -2.08
N ALA A 956 22.67 -56.88 -3.06
CA ALA A 956 22.49 -56.55 -4.47
C ALA A 956 21.01 -56.29 -4.83
N LEU A 957 20.09 -57.10 -4.31
CA LEU A 957 18.64 -56.84 -4.41
C LEU A 957 18.24 -55.54 -3.71
N ASP A 958 18.81 -55.24 -2.54
CA ASP A 958 18.59 -53.96 -1.85
C ASP A 958 19.20 -52.76 -2.57
N ALA A 959 20.21 -52.95 -3.42
CA ALA A 959 20.80 -51.92 -4.26
C ALA A 959 20.03 -51.67 -5.57
N ILE A 960 19.19 -52.62 -5.99
CA ILE A 960 18.46 -52.55 -7.27
C ILE A 960 17.28 -51.57 -7.20
N VAL A 961 17.14 -50.80 -8.28
CA VAL A 961 16.02 -49.90 -8.61
C VAL A 961 15.56 -50.26 -10.04
N GLU A 962 14.31 -49.96 -10.41
CA GLU A 962 13.73 -50.25 -11.74
C GLU A 962 13.78 -51.70 -12.25
N ALA A 963 13.99 -52.69 -11.36
CA ALA A 963 14.18 -54.07 -11.82
C ALA A 963 12.98 -54.67 -12.58
N PRO A 964 13.22 -55.55 -13.57
CA PRO A 964 12.19 -56.35 -14.22
C PRO A 964 11.51 -57.28 -13.21
N VAL A 965 10.17 -57.27 -13.21
CA VAL A 965 9.32 -58.01 -12.24
C VAL A 965 9.49 -59.53 -12.32
N ALA A 966 9.86 -60.08 -13.48
CA ALA A 966 9.97 -61.52 -13.69
C ALA A 966 11.02 -62.22 -12.80
N PRO A 967 12.34 -61.89 -12.87
CA PRO A 967 13.34 -62.50 -11.98
C PRO A 967 13.09 -62.19 -10.50
N LEU A 968 12.55 -61.01 -10.16
CA LEU A 968 12.14 -60.74 -8.78
C LEU A 968 11.03 -61.68 -8.32
N THR A 969 10.02 -61.95 -9.15
CA THR A 969 8.93 -62.89 -8.82
C THR A 969 9.45 -64.31 -8.63
N GLU A 970 10.43 -64.74 -9.43
CA GLU A 970 11.10 -66.04 -9.27
C GLU A 970 11.89 -66.10 -7.95
N LEU A 971 12.65 -65.06 -7.62
CA LEU A 971 13.38 -64.99 -6.35
C LEU A 971 12.44 -64.98 -5.13
N ILE A 972 11.34 -64.21 -5.19
CA ILE A 972 10.30 -64.13 -4.15
C ILE A 972 9.61 -65.48 -3.90
N THR A 973 9.51 -66.34 -4.92
CA THR A 973 8.79 -67.62 -4.83
C THR A 973 9.67 -68.85 -4.65
N SER A 974 10.97 -68.76 -4.96
CA SER A 974 11.92 -69.88 -4.88
C SER A 974 12.98 -69.79 -3.77
N GLN A 975 13.32 -68.59 -3.29
CA GLN A 975 14.44 -68.38 -2.36
C GLN A 975 13.98 -68.22 -0.91
N PRO A 976 14.85 -68.57 0.08
CA PRO A 976 14.59 -68.33 1.49
C PRO A 976 14.76 -66.85 1.88
N GLU A 977 14.38 -66.54 3.12
CA GLU A 977 14.76 -65.30 3.80
C GLU A 977 16.29 -65.27 4.01
N PRO A 978 17.00 -64.12 3.87
CA PRO A 978 16.52 -62.76 3.62
C PRO A 978 16.36 -62.38 2.13
N ILE A 979 16.71 -63.27 1.19
CA ILE A 979 16.70 -62.99 -0.25
C ILE A 979 15.28 -62.62 -0.71
N ARG A 980 14.27 -63.30 -0.14
CA ARG A 980 12.85 -63.05 -0.39
C ARG A 980 12.38 -61.63 -0.02
N SER A 981 12.63 -61.13 1.19
CA SER A 981 12.29 -59.74 1.55
C SER A 981 13.15 -58.68 0.86
N ALA A 982 14.40 -59.01 0.47
CA ALA A 982 15.21 -58.14 -0.38
C ALA A 982 14.62 -58.03 -1.80
N ALA A 983 14.19 -59.14 -2.41
CA ALA A 983 13.52 -59.14 -3.71
C ALA A 983 12.14 -58.42 -3.67
N LEU A 984 11.39 -58.52 -2.57
CA LEU A 984 10.19 -57.71 -2.35
C LEU A 984 10.50 -56.21 -2.25
N ARG A 985 11.60 -55.82 -1.59
CA ARG A 985 12.04 -54.42 -1.51
C ARG A 985 12.57 -53.89 -2.86
N ALA A 986 13.24 -54.72 -3.66
CA ALA A 986 13.56 -54.41 -5.06
C ALA A 986 12.29 -54.22 -5.90
N LEU A 987 11.26 -55.05 -5.69
CA LEU A 987 9.99 -54.98 -6.41
C LEU A 987 9.19 -53.71 -6.05
N SER A 988 9.29 -53.24 -4.80
CA SER A 988 8.74 -51.92 -4.40
C SER A 988 9.45 -50.71 -5.03
N ARG A 989 10.55 -50.93 -5.76
CA ARG A 989 11.30 -49.93 -6.53
C ARG A 989 11.25 -50.19 -8.04
N SER A 990 10.39 -51.10 -8.51
CA SER A 990 10.13 -51.36 -9.93
C SER A 990 9.04 -50.42 -10.46
N PRO A 991 9.10 -49.95 -11.73
CA PRO A 991 8.01 -49.17 -12.35
C PRO A 991 6.78 -50.02 -12.73
N GLN A 992 6.81 -51.34 -12.52
CA GLN A 992 5.74 -52.27 -12.87
C GLN A 992 5.21 -52.98 -11.62
N PRO A 993 3.87 -53.11 -11.46
CA PRO A 993 3.29 -53.74 -10.28
C PRO A 993 3.61 -55.24 -10.20
N GLY A 994 3.93 -55.68 -8.99
CA GLY A 994 4.11 -57.10 -8.69
C GLY A 994 2.81 -57.92 -8.75
N PRO A 995 2.91 -59.26 -8.83
CA PRO A 995 1.74 -60.14 -8.89
C PRO A 995 0.94 -60.12 -7.57
N ALA A 996 -0.14 -59.32 -7.56
CA ALA A 996 -0.99 -59.07 -6.39
C ALA A 996 -1.40 -60.32 -5.56
N PRO A 997 -1.71 -61.51 -6.12
CA PRO A 997 -2.06 -62.69 -5.33
C PRO A 997 -0.88 -63.27 -4.51
N ILE A 998 0.35 -63.06 -4.97
CA ILE A 998 1.58 -63.45 -4.26
C ILE A 998 1.87 -62.42 -3.17
N LEU A 999 1.83 -61.14 -3.51
CA LEU A 999 2.03 -60.04 -2.55
C LEU A 999 1.01 -60.06 -1.40
N HIS A 1000 -0.28 -60.25 -1.68
CA HIS A 1000 -1.31 -60.39 -0.64
C HIS A 1000 -1.10 -61.62 0.25
N ARG A 1001 -0.53 -62.72 -0.27
CA ARG A 1001 -0.20 -63.88 0.55
C ARG A 1001 0.97 -63.59 1.48
N LEU A 1002 2.04 -62.97 0.94
CA LEU A 1002 3.25 -62.64 1.69
C LEU A 1002 3.04 -61.51 2.70
N ALA A 1003 2.04 -60.64 2.50
CA ALA A 1003 1.60 -59.67 3.51
C ALA A 1003 1.07 -60.32 4.82
N PHE A 1004 0.83 -61.63 4.84
CA PHE A 1004 0.51 -62.44 6.03
C PHE A 1004 1.57 -63.53 6.29
N ASP A 1005 2.80 -63.38 5.80
CA ASP A 1005 3.90 -64.32 6.08
C ASP A 1005 4.25 -64.32 7.59
N PRO A 1006 4.63 -65.46 8.19
CA PRO A 1006 5.07 -65.50 9.59
C PRO A 1006 6.35 -64.71 9.84
N ASP A 1007 7.19 -64.45 8.82
CA ASP A 1007 8.29 -63.51 8.95
C ASP A 1007 7.81 -62.05 8.76
N ARG A 1008 7.97 -61.25 9.82
CA ARG A 1008 7.54 -59.85 9.86
C ARG A 1008 8.26 -58.98 8.82
N THR A 1009 9.52 -59.27 8.54
CA THR A 1009 10.33 -58.55 7.54
C THR A 1009 9.82 -58.80 6.12
N CYS A 1010 9.50 -60.05 5.79
CA CYS A 1010 8.82 -60.42 4.55
C CYS A 1010 7.43 -59.77 4.44
N ALA A 1011 6.61 -59.82 5.50
CA ALA A 1011 5.27 -59.23 5.51
C ALA A 1011 5.29 -57.71 5.28
N LEU A 1012 6.18 -56.98 5.97
CA LEU A 1012 6.37 -55.54 5.75
C LEU A 1012 6.90 -55.24 4.34
N ALA A 1013 7.85 -56.02 3.83
CA ALA A 1013 8.36 -55.84 2.46
C ALA A 1013 7.29 -56.11 1.39
N ALA A 1014 6.40 -57.08 1.61
CA ALA A 1014 5.27 -57.35 0.73
C ALA A 1014 4.23 -56.22 0.74
N VAL A 1015 3.98 -55.61 1.90
CA VAL A 1015 3.13 -54.41 1.99
C VAL A 1015 3.79 -53.20 1.32
N SER A 1016 5.10 -52.99 1.46
CA SER A 1016 5.81 -51.96 0.69
C SER A 1016 5.71 -52.18 -0.83
N ALA A 1017 5.77 -53.42 -1.31
CA ALA A 1017 5.59 -53.75 -2.73
C ALA A 1017 4.15 -53.55 -3.24
N LEU A 1018 3.14 -53.74 -2.37
CA LEU A 1018 1.76 -53.35 -2.67
C LEU A 1018 1.61 -51.82 -2.70
N ALA A 1019 2.19 -51.14 -1.71
CA ALA A 1019 2.13 -49.69 -1.49
C ALA A 1019 2.82 -48.86 -2.59
N ALA A 1020 3.84 -49.41 -3.26
CA ALA A 1020 4.52 -48.77 -4.39
C ALA A 1020 3.59 -48.55 -5.61
N HIS A 1021 2.50 -49.31 -5.71
CA HIS A 1021 1.52 -49.23 -6.79
C HIS A 1021 0.10 -49.18 -6.20
N PRO A 1022 -0.26 -48.10 -5.47
CA PRO A 1022 -1.45 -48.07 -4.64
C PRO A 1022 -2.74 -48.09 -5.47
N GLU A 1023 -2.76 -47.49 -6.67
CA GLU A 1023 -3.87 -47.56 -7.62
C GLU A 1023 -4.25 -49.02 -7.96
N THR A 1024 -3.25 -49.89 -8.16
CA THR A 1024 -3.42 -51.31 -8.51
C THR A 1024 -3.83 -52.15 -7.30
N HIS A 1025 -3.40 -51.77 -6.09
CA HIS A 1025 -3.49 -52.59 -4.88
C HIS A 1025 -4.41 -52.05 -3.78
N THR A 1026 -5.06 -50.90 -3.99
CA THR A 1026 -6.02 -50.24 -3.07
C THR A 1026 -6.94 -51.22 -2.30
N PRO A 1027 -7.71 -52.13 -2.94
CA PRO A 1027 -8.62 -53.01 -2.20
C PRO A 1027 -7.90 -54.04 -1.29
N ILE A 1028 -6.64 -54.37 -1.59
CA ILE A 1028 -5.80 -55.24 -0.76
C ILE A 1028 -5.25 -54.43 0.43
N LEU A 1029 -4.70 -53.23 0.17
CA LEU A 1029 -4.17 -52.34 1.21
C LEU A 1029 -5.26 -51.96 2.23
N ALA A 1030 -6.44 -51.53 1.77
CA ALA A 1030 -7.58 -51.22 2.63
C ALA A 1030 -8.07 -52.44 3.45
N ARG A 1031 -7.98 -53.66 2.89
CA ARG A 1031 -8.26 -54.89 3.65
C ARG A 1031 -7.22 -55.15 4.74
N LEU A 1032 -5.93 -54.94 4.46
CA LEU A 1032 -4.86 -55.09 5.44
C LEU A 1032 -5.04 -54.12 6.62
N ILE A 1033 -5.30 -52.84 6.35
CA ILE A 1033 -5.62 -51.80 7.35
C ILE A 1033 -6.71 -52.26 8.33
N ARG A 1034 -7.78 -52.88 7.82
CA ARG A 1034 -8.94 -53.34 8.62
C ARG A 1034 -8.76 -54.69 9.32
N SER A 1035 -7.85 -55.57 8.87
CA SER A 1035 -7.91 -57.00 9.27
C SER A 1035 -6.57 -57.70 9.50
N HIS A 1036 -5.42 -57.05 9.29
CA HIS A 1036 -4.12 -57.66 9.58
C HIS A 1036 -3.80 -57.62 11.09
N PRO A 1037 -3.33 -58.72 11.74
CA PRO A 1037 -3.14 -58.75 13.19
C PRO A 1037 -1.99 -57.87 13.71
N ASP A 1038 -0.93 -57.66 12.92
CA ASP A 1038 0.18 -56.76 13.29
C ASP A 1038 -0.13 -55.29 12.94
N LEU A 1039 -0.08 -54.43 13.96
CA LEU A 1039 -0.24 -52.98 13.86
C LEU A 1039 0.82 -52.32 12.98
N ALA A 1040 2.06 -52.82 12.92
CA ALA A 1040 3.09 -52.27 12.04
C ALA A 1040 2.76 -52.47 10.56
N VAL A 1041 2.18 -53.62 10.22
CA VAL A 1041 1.75 -53.95 8.85
C VAL A 1041 0.48 -53.16 8.49
N ARG A 1042 -0.44 -52.96 9.43
CA ARG A 1042 -1.58 -52.03 9.28
C ARG A 1042 -1.11 -50.59 9.06
N LEU A 1043 -0.12 -50.11 9.82
CA LEU A 1043 0.47 -48.78 9.70
C LEU A 1043 1.19 -48.61 8.36
N ALA A 1044 1.94 -49.61 7.90
CA ALA A 1044 2.59 -49.60 6.59
C ALA A 1044 1.58 -49.58 5.43
N ALA A 1045 0.47 -50.33 5.55
CA ALA A 1045 -0.61 -50.29 4.56
C ALA A 1045 -1.37 -48.94 4.57
N ALA A 1046 -1.57 -48.33 5.75
CA ALA A 1046 -2.18 -47.01 5.89
C ALA A 1046 -1.28 -45.86 5.41
N ALA A 1047 0.05 -46.03 5.47
CA ALA A 1047 1.03 -45.08 4.93
C ALA A 1047 1.06 -45.03 3.38
N ALA A 1048 0.37 -45.94 2.70
CA ALA A 1048 0.29 -46.03 1.24
C ALA A 1048 -0.85 -45.19 0.62
N PHE A 1049 -1.63 -44.49 1.45
CA PHE A 1049 -2.80 -43.74 1.03
C PHE A 1049 -2.63 -42.23 1.26
N ASP A 1050 -3.06 -41.45 0.28
CA ASP A 1050 -3.17 -40.00 0.39
C ASP A 1050 -4.33 -39.57 1.34
N ALA A 1051 -4.40 -38.27 1.62
CA ALA A 1051 -5.44 -37.65 2.45
C ALA A 1051 -6.88 -37.89 1.94
N SER A 1052 -7.08 -38.38 0.71
CA SER A 1052 -8.38 -38.80 0.18
C SER A 1052 -8.99 -40.02 0.88
N ALA A 1053 -8.20 -40.80 1.63
CA ALA A 1053 -8.66 -41.95 2.42
C ALA A 1053 -8.48 -41.77 3.94
N ALA A 1054 -8.40 -40.51 4.41
CA ALA A 1054 -8.14 -40.15 5.81
C ALA A 1054 -9.04 -40.87 6.83
N ASP A 1055 -10.32 -41.09 6.51
CA ASP A 1055 -11.30 -41.78 7.37
C ASP A 1055 -10.88 -43.23 7.73
N GLU A 1056 -10.15 -43.92 6.85
CA GLU A 1056 -9.67 -45.28 7.11
C GLU A 1056 -8.26 -45.32 7.74
N THR A 1057 -7.45 -44.29 7.54
CA THR A 1057 -6.03 -44.27 7.96
C THR A 1057 -5.79 -43.60 9.31
N ILE A 1058 -6.47 -42.48 9.60
CA ILE A 1058 -6.33 -41.73 10.86
C ILE A 1058 -6.55 -42.63 12.11
N PRO A 1059 -7.56 -43.53 12.16
CA PRO A 1059 -7.73 -44.43 13.31
C PRO A 1059 -6.50 -45.30 13.59
N VAL A 1060 -5.83 -45.80 12.54
CA VAL A 1060 -4.62 -46.62 12.66
C VAL A 1060 -3.42 -45.78 13.07
N PHE A 1061 -3.33 -44.53 12.63
CA PHE A 1061 -2.28 -43.61 13.05
C PHE A 1061 -2.43 -43.24 14.53
N VAL A 1062 -3.65 -43.00 15.02
CA VAL A 1062 -3.91 -42.75 16.45
C VAL A 1062 -3.63 -44.00 17.29
N GLU A 1063 -4.02 -45.19 16.82
CA GLU A 1063 -3.70 -46.46 17.49
C GLU A 1063 -2.18 -46.71 17.58
N ALA A 1064 -1.44 -46.42 16.51
CA ALA A 1064 0.02 -46.54 16.48
C ALA A 1064 0.74 -45.46 17.31
N LEU A 1065 0.19 -44.25 17.42
CA LEU A 1065 0.71 -43.19 18.30
C LEU A 1065 0.57 -43.57 19.79
N LEU A 1066 -0.49 -44.31 20.15
CA LEU A 1066 -0.72 -44.85 21.49
C LEU A 1066 -0.03 -46.21 21.75
N SER A 1067 0.70 -46.75 20.77
CA SER A 1067 1.41 -48.03 20.91
C SER A 1067 2.67 -47.91 21.80
N PRO A 1068 3.11 -48.98 22.47
CA PRO A 1068 4.29 -48.98 23.35
C PRO A 1068 5.63 -49.01 22.60
N TYR A 1069 5.64 -48.78 21.28
CA TYR A 1069 6.81 -48.93 20.42
C TYR A 1069 7.24 -47.57 19.84
N PRO A 1070 8.31 -46.92 20.35
CA PRO A 1070 8.69 -45.56 19.93
C PRO A 1070 8.92 -45.36 18.43
N ALA A 1071 9.37 -46.39 17.73
CA ALA A 1071 9.50 -46.37 16.27
C ALA A 1071 8.14 -46.22 15.56
N LEU A 1072 7.11 -46.95 16.02
CA LEU A 1072 5.75 -46.84 15.50
C LEU A 1072 5.12 -45.49 15.86
N GLN A 1073 5.31 -45.01 17.09
CA GLN A 1073 4.87 -43.67 17.50
C GLN A 1073 5.48 -42.57 16.60
N THR A 1074 6.79 -42.64 16.37
CA THR A 1074 7.57 -41.68 15.54
C THR A 1074 7.19 -41.75 14.05
N GLN A 1075 6.74 -42.91 13.56
CA GLN A 1075 6.21 -43.05 12.21
C GLN A 1075 4.77 -42.52 12.13
N ALA A 1076 3.90 -42.95 13.03
CA ALA A 1076 2.50 -42.55 13.08
C ALA A 1076 2.32 -41.03 13.30
N PHE A 1077 3.15 -40.42 14.15
CA PHE A 1077 3.17 -38.97 14.34
C PHE A 1077 3.43 -38.23 13.02
N ARG A 1078 4.46 -38.65 12.26
CA ARG A 1078 4.80 -38.03 10.97
C ARG A 1078 3.73 -38.24 9.89
N LEU A 1079 3.11 -39.43 9.85
CA LEU A 1079 2.04 -39.72 8.91
C LEU A 1079 0.76 -38.94 9.22
N LEU A 1080 0.37 -38.87 10.50
CA LEU A 1080 -0.77 -38.08 10.95
C LEU A 1080 -0.55 -36.58 10.74
N ALA A 1081 0.65 -36.07 11.04
CA ALA A 1081 1.05 -34.69 10.77
C ALA A 1081 1.08 -34.33 9.27
N ALA A 1082 1.18 -35.31 8.37
CA ALA A 1082 1.14 -35.10 6.93
C ALA A 1082 -0.31 -35.10 6.37
N ILE A 1083 -1.23 -35.86 6.97
CA ILE A 1083 -2.66 -35.90 6.54
C ILE A 1083 -3.50 -34.82 7.24
N ASP A 1084 -3.35 -34.63 8.56
CA ASP A 1084 -4.03 -33.58 9.32
C ASP A 1084 -3.05 -32.90 10.31
N PRO A 1085 -2.38 -31.80 9.90
CA PRO A 1085 -1.50 -31.00 10.77
C PRO A 1085 -2.18 -30.37 12.00
N TYR A 1086 -3.51 -30.39 12.10
CA TYR A 1086 -4.24 -29.80 13.23
C TYR A 1086 -4.82 -30.85 14.19
N HIS A 1087 -4.67 -32.14 13.86
CA HIS A 1087 -5.27 -33.25 14.61
C HIS A 1087 -4.93 -33.23 16.10
N ALA A 1088 -5.95 -33.36 16.95
CA ALA A 1088 -5.80 -33.22 18.40
C ALA A 1088 -4.79 -34.21 19.02
N ALA A 1089 -4.66 -35.42 18.47
CA ALA A 1089 -3.72 -36.42 18.97
C ALA A 1089 -2.24 -35.99 18.85
N LEU A 1090 -1.88 -35.10 17.92
CA LEU A 1090 -0.52 -34.59 17.77
C LEU A 1090 -0.05 -33.74 18.98
N ARG A 1091 -0.98 -33.32 19.85
CA ARG A 1091 -0.68 -32.65 21.13
C ARG A 1091 -0.37 -33.64 22.27
N GLN A 1092 -0.87 -34.88 22.20
CA GLN A 1092 -0.77 -35.86 23.28
C GLN A 1092 0.67 -36.18 23.74
N PRO A 1093 1.68 -36.28 22.84
CA PRO A 1093 3.06 -36.52 23.27
C PRO A 1093 3.67 -35.43 24.15
N LEU A 1094 3.17 -34.19 24.08
CA LEU A 1094 3.66 -33.11 24.95
C LEU A 1094 3.11 -33.24 26.38
N THR A 1095 1.84 -33.65 26.50
CA THR A 1095 1.10 -33.75 27.76
C THR A 1095 1.43 -35.00 28.58
N ASP A 1096 1.96 -36.05 27.96
CA ASP A 1096 2.37 -37.27 28.67
C ASP A 1096 3.88 -37.24 28.99
N PRO A 1097 4.27 -37.18 30.28
CA PRO A 1097 5.68 -37.11 30.68
C PRO A 1097 6.45 -38.42 30.45
N GLN A 1098 5.78 -39.56 30.26
CA GLN A 1098 6.42 -40.86 30.02
C GLN A 1098 6.85 -41.06 28.56
N GLN A 1099 6.45 -40.16 27.65
CA GLN A 1099 6.77 -40.29 26.22
C GLN A 1099 8.24 -40.00 25.94
N THR A 1100 8.78 -40.69 24.93
CA THR A 1100 10.19 -40.55 24.55
C THR A 1100 10.53 -39.10 24.18
N VAL A 1101 11.66 -38.60 24.67
CA VAL A 1101 12.09 -37.20 24.51
C VAL A 1101 12.14 -36.78 23.03
N VAL A 1102 12.51 -37.71 22.12
CA VAL A 1102 12.49 -37.51 20.67
C VAL A 1102 11.07 -37.20 20.14
N LEU A 1103 10.06 -37.94 20.57
CA LEU A 1103 8.67 -37.70 20.19
C LEU A 1103 8.14 -36.39 20.79
N ARG A 1104 8.51 -36.06 22.04
CA ARG A 1104 8.18 -34.78 22.67
C ARG A 1104 8.79 -33.60 21.89
N PHE A 1105 10.03 -33.72 21.42
CA PHE A 1105 10.65 -32.71 20.54
C PHE A 1105 9.97 -32.60 19.18
N GLN A 1106 9.61 -33.71 18.52
CA GLN A 1106 8.88 -33.67 17.25
C GLN A 1106 7.51 -32.99 17.40
N ALA A 1107 6.78 -33.31 18.46
CA ALA A 1107 5.49 -32.68 18.78
C ALA A 1107 5.64 -31.18 19.06
N LEU A 1108 6.67 -30.77 19.81
CA LEU A 1108 6.94 -29.35 20.09
C LEU A 1108 7.33 -28.59 18.81
N HIS A 1109 8.17 -29.17 17.96
CA HIS A 1109 8.58 -28.56 16.70
C HIS A 1109 7.39 -28.39 15.76
N HIS A 1110 6.61 -29.45 15.55
CA HIS A 1110 5.40 -29.44 14.73
C HIS A 1110 4.35 -28.42 15.23
N LEU A 1111 4.11 -28.39 16.54
CA LEU A 1111 3.19 -27.42 17.14
C LEU A 1111 3.73 -25.99 16.99
N SER A 1112 5.05 -25.78 17.06
CA SER A 1112 5.67 -24.47 16.79
C SER A 1112 5.54 -23.98 15.34
N THR A 1113 5.37 -24.89 14.37
CA THR A 1113 5.21 -24.51 12.95
C THR A 1113 3.75 -24.25 12.56
N TYR A 1114 2.81 -25.05 13.06
CA TYR A 1114 1.39 -24.97 12.67
C TYR A 1114 0.49 -24.20 13.65
N ALA A 1115 0.85 -24.15 14.93
CA ALA A 1115 0.07 -23.48 15.97
C ALA A 1115 0.99 -22.68 16.93
N PRO A 1116 1.79 -21.72 16.43
CA PRO A 1116 2.85 -21.05 17.20
C PRO A 1116 2.38 -20.29 18.44
N ASN A 1117 1.08 -20.03 18.60
CA ASN A 1117 0.46 -19.35 19.75
C ASN A 1117 -0.27 -20.31 20.73
N ASP A 1118 -0.20 -21.63 20.52
CA ASP A 1118 -0.92 -22.62 21.35
C ASP A 1118 -0.42 -22.60 22.81
N PRO A 1119 -1.31 -22.61 23.82
CA PRO A 1119 -0.95 -22.52 25.23
C PRO A 1119 -0.07 -23.69 25.72
N LEU A 1120 -0.04 -24.84 25.04
CA LEU A 1120 0.82 -25.97 25.41
C LEU A 1120 2.32 -25.60 25.39
N ILE A 1121 2.76 -24.68 24.53
CA ILE A 1121 4.16 -24.21 24.51
C ILE A 1121 4.48 -23.51 25.84
N ARG A 1122 3.54 -22.71 26.35
CA ARG A 1122 3.66 -22.00 27.63
C ARG A 1122 3.61 -22.97 28.81
N GLN A 1123 2.88 -24.08 28.70
CA GLN A 1123 2.87 -25.14 29.71
C GLN A 1123 4.22 -25.89 29.74
N VAL A 1124 4.72 -26.37 28.58
CA VAL A 1124 6.00 -27.10 28.48
C VAL A 1124 7.20 -26.24 28.93
N ALA A 1125 7.19 -24.93 28.70
CA ALA A 1125 8.23 -24.03 29.22
C ALA A 1125 8.24 -23.94 30.77
N ASN A 1126 7.06 -23.96 31.40
CA ASN A 1126 6.89 -23.82 32.85
C ASN A 1126 6.89 -25.15 33.62
N ASP A 1127 6.72 -26.29 32.95
CA ASP A 1127 6.76 -27.64 33.55
C ASP A 1127 8.17 -27.96 34.10
N PRO A 1128 8.36 -28.08 35.44
CA PRO A 1128 9.66 -28.41 36.02
C PRO A 1128 10.03 -29.89 35.84
N THR A 1129 9.10 -30.74 35.41
CA THR A 1129 9.33 -32.18 35.13
C THR A 1129 9.71 -32.46 33.67
N ALA A 1130 9.60 -31.46 32.79
CA ALA A 1130 10.05 -31.57 31.40
C ALA A 1130 11.59 -31.46 31.31
N PRO A 1131 12.25 -32.26 30.44
CA PRO A 1131 13.69 -32.17 30.23
C PRO A 1131 14.14 -30.75 29.85
N GLU A 1132 15.24 -30.25 30.43
CA GLU A 1132 15.68 -28.85 30.26
C GLU A 1132 15.77 -28.43 28.79
N GLN A 1133 16.33 -29.29 27.94
CA GLN A 1133 16.48 -29.03 26.50
C GLN A 1133 15.12 -28.78 25.81
N LEU A 1134 14.08 -29.52 26.22
CA LEU A 1134 12.70 -29.36 25.72
C LEU A 1134 12.08 -28.06 26.22
N ARG A 1135 12.31 -27.71 27.49
CA ARG A 1135 11.89 -26.41 28.07
C ARG A 1135 12.55 -25.24 27.34
N CYS A 1136 13.86 -25.32 27.11
CA CYS A 1136 14.64 -24.32 26.38
C CYS A 1136 14.18 -24.17 24.92
N HIS A 1137 13.83 -25.25 24.23
CA HIS A 1137 13.22 -25.18 22.90
C HIS A 1137 11.84 -24.53 22.93
N ALA A 1138 11.00 -24.82 23.92
CA ALA A 1138 9.68 -24.19 24.06
C ALA A 1138 9.84 -22.67 24.30
N ILE A 1139 10.75 -22.28 25.20
CA ILE A 1139 11.11 -20.87 25.47
C ILE A 1139 11.64 -20.17 24.21
N ALA A 1140 12.48 -20.82 23.40
CA ALA A 1140 13.00 -20.27 22.14
C ALA A 1140 11.92 -20.07 21.06
N VAL A 1141 10.78 -20.78 21.16
CA VAL A 1141 9.58 -20.54 20.35
C VAL A 1141 8.72 -19.42 20.95
N LEU A 1142 8.54 -19.38 22.27
CA LEU A 1142 7.86 -18.27 22.96
C LEU A 1142 8.50 -16.91 22.65
N GLY A 1143 9.83 -16.86 22.47
CA GLY A 1143 10.56 -15.67 22.02
C GLY A 1143 10.19 -15.13 20.64
N ARG A 1144 9.28 -15.78 19.90
CA ARG A 1144 8.68 -15.29 18.64
C ARG A 1144 7.23 -14.80 18.82
N GLN A 1145 6.62 -14.98 20.00
CA GLN A 1145 5.25 -14.56 20.29
C GLN A 1145 5.22 -13.10 20.75
N ALA A 1146 4.31 -12.30 20.19
CA ALA A 1146 4.10 -10.89 20.51
C ALA A 1146 2.98 -10.71 21.56
N ASP A 1147 3.21 -11.17 22.79
CA ASP A 1147 2.20 -11.20 23.86
C ASP A 1147 2.82 -10.82 25.22
N ALA A 1148 2.23 -9.83 25.90
CA ALA A 1148 2.68 -9.37 27.21
C ALA A 1148 2.67 -10.48 28.29
N THR A 1149 1.72 -11.40 28.23
CA THR A 1149 1.67 -12.56 29.15
C THR A 1149 2.80 -13.55 28.93
N VAL A 1150 3.44 -13.53 27.75
CA VAL A 1150 4.68 -14.28 27.48
C VAL A 1150 5.87 -13.56 28.09
N VAL A 1151 5.94 -12.23 27.98
CA VAL A 1151 6.98 -11.42 28.65
C VAL A 1151 6.95 -11.69 30.16
N ASP A 1152 5.77 -11.73 30.79
CA ASP A 1152 5.60 -12.06 32.21
C ASP A 1152 6.01 -13.50 32.58
N VAL A 1153 5.90 -14.46 31.64
CA VAL A 1153 6.39 -15.83 31.82
C VAL A 1153 7.92 -15.88 31.71
N LEU A 1154 8.49 -15.27 30.67
CA LEU A 1154 9.93 -15.23 30.44
C LEU A 1154 10.66 -14.48 31.58
N LEU A 1155 10.11 -13.36 32.04
CA LEU A 1155 10.63 -12.61 33.19
C LEU A 1155 10.69 -13.46 34.46
N ARG A 1156 9.65 -14.25 34.75
CA ARG A 1156 9.64 -15.17 35.90
C ARG A 1156 10.62 -16.33 35.73
N LEU A 1157 10.69 -16.95 34.55
CA LEU A 1157 11.63 -18.05 34.27
C LEU A 1157 13.10 -17.60 34.30
N ALA A 1158 13.40 -16.34 33.98
CA ALA A 1158 14.73 -15.75 34.13
C ALA A 1158 15.03 -15.30 35.57
N GLY A 1159 14.03 -14.78 36.30
CA GLY A 1159 14.19 -14.22 37.65
C GLY A 1159 14.12 -15.23 38.81
N ASP A 1160 13.68 -16.47 38.56
CA ASP A 1160 13.58 -17.53 39.57
C ASP A 1160 14.94 -18.23 39.77
N ALA A 1161 15.49 -18.12 40.98
CA ALA A 1161 16.77 -18.70 41.34
C ALA A 1161 16.82 -20.23 41.23
N THR A 1162 15.68 -20.91 41.39
CA THR A 1162 15.57 -22.38 41.34
C THR A 1162 15.61 -22.96 39.93
N GLN A 1163 15.48 -22.12 38.89
CA GLN A 1163 15.57 -22.59 37.50
C GLN A 1163 17.03 -22.86 37.11
N PRO A 1164 17.29 -23.90 36.30
CA PRO A 1164 18.63 -24.24 35.85
C PRO A 1164 19.22 -23.15 34.93
N PRO A 1165 20.55 -23.00 34.86
CA PRO A 1165 21.22 -21.98 34.05
C PRO A 1165 20.74 -21.90 32.60
N ALA A 1166 20.50 -23.05 31.95
CA ALA A 1166 20.05 -23.12 30.57
C ALA A 1166 18.66 -22.49 30.36
N VAL A 1167 17.71 -22.73 31.28
CA VAL A 1167 16.35 -22.17 31.23
C VAL A 1167 16.38 -20.65 31.44
N LYS A 1168 17.16 -20.18 32.43
CA LYS A 1168 17.33 -18.74 32.70
C LYS A 1168 17.93 -18.00 31.50
N HIS A 1169 19.00 -18.54 30.90
CA HIS A 1169 19.62 -17.96 29.70
C HIS A 1169 18.66 -18.01 28.49
N ALA A 1170 17.96 -19.13 28.27
CA ALA A 1170 16.99 -19.25 27.17
C ALA A 1170 15.87 -18.20 27.28
N ALA A 1171 15.40 -17.89 28.49
CA ALA A 1171 14.38 -16.88 28.72
C ALA A 1171 14.88 -15.45 28.43
N ILE A 1172 16.13 -15.12 28.78
CA ILE A 1172 16.77 -13.84 28.44
C ILE A 1172 16.97 -13.71 26.92
N ALA A 1173 17.42 -14.78 26.25
CA ALA A 1173 17.58 -14.80 24.80
C ALA A 1173 16.23 -14.70 24.05
N ALA A 1174 15.14 -15.21 24.64
CA ALA A 1174 13.78 -15.03 24.12
C ALA A 1174 13.30 -13.58 24.27
N LEU A 1175 13.62 -12.89 25.38
CA LEU A 1175 13.30 -11.47 25.60
C LEU A 1175 14.08 -10.55 24.63
N ASP A 1176 15.37 -10.82 24.37
CA ASP A 1176 16.13 -10.10 23.34
C ASP A 1176 15.50 -10.26 21.94
N ARG A 1177 15.11 -11.49 21.57
CA ARG A 1177 14.42 -11.74 20.29
C ARG A 1177 13.12 -10.95 20.18
N GLN A 1178 12.24 -11.01 21.19
CA GLN A 1178 11.00 -10.23 21.22
C GLN A 1178 11.23 -8.72 21.08
N TRP A 1179 12.29 -8.20 21.69
CA TRP A 1179 12.65 -6.78 21.53
C TRP A 1179 13.10 -6.46 20.09
N THR A 1180 13.91 -7.33 19.47
CA THR A 1180 14.38 -7.11 18.08
C THR A 1180 13.31 -7.27 17.00
N GLU A 1181 12.45 -8.29 17.08
CA GLU A 1181 11.50 -8.64 16.02
C GLU A 1181 10.17 -7.86 16.15
N VAL A 1182 9.82 -7.41 17.37
CA VAL A 1182 8.48 -6.86 17.69
C VAL A 1182 8.53 -5.47 18.34
N GLY A 1183 9.71 -4.96 18.72
CA GLY A 1183 9.85 -3.62 19.30
C GLY A 1183 9.10 -3.39 20.63
N HIS A 1184 8.75 -4.45 21.36
CA HIS A 1184 7.95 -4.35 22.57
C HIS A 1184 8.69 -3.64 23.72
N GLU A 1185 8.21 -2.44 24.13
CA GLU A 1185 8.71 -1.71 25.31
C GLU A 1185 8.61 -2.56 26.60
N ALA A 1186 7.68 -3.53 26.65
CA ALA A 1186 7.58 -4.51 27.74
C ALA A 1186 8.79 -5.47 27.84
N ALA A 1187 9.35 -5.95 26.72
CA ALA A 1187 10.51 -6.85 26.74
C ALA A 1187 11.78 -6.13 27.20
N LEU A 1188 11.95 -4.86 26.77
CA LEU A 1188 12.98 -3.96 27.30
C LEU A 1188 12.79 -3.76 28.82
N THR A 1189 11.56 -3.51 29.28
CA THR A 1189 11.26 -3.36 30.72
C THR A 1189 11.63 -4.60 31.53
N ALA A 1190 11.30 -5.80 31.04
CA ALA A 1190 11.70 -7.06 31.67
C ALA A 1190 13.23 -7.20 31.76
N LEU A 1191 13.97 -6.94 30.68
CA LEU A 1191 15.44 -6.97 30.67
C LEU A 1191 16.06 -5.98 31.67
N ILE A 1192 15.48 -4.78 31.81
CA ILE A 1192 15.91 -3.79 32.83
C ILE A 1192 15.76 -4.36 34.24
N THR A 1193 14.61 -4.98 34.57
CA THR A 1193 14.38 -5.56 35.90
C THR A 1193 15.30 -6.75 36.20
N LEU A 1194 15.68 -7.52 35.19
CA LEU A 1194 16.62 -8.64 35.31
C LEU A 1194 18.06 -8.18 35.57
N VAL A 1195 18.48 -7.02 35.04
CA VAL A 1195 19.78 -6.40 35.38
C VAL A 1195 19.85 -5.92 36.85
N THR A 1196 18.70 -5.74 37.51
CA THR A 1196 18.61 -5.49 38.96
C THR A 1196 18.31 -6.74 39.80
N SER A 1197 18.42 -7.94 39.21
CA SER A 1197 18.23 -9.21 39.92
C SER A 1197 19.34 -9.46 40.95
N PRO A 1198 19.06 -10.13 42.09
CA PRO A 1198 20.11 -10.63 42.98
C PRO A 1198 20.89 -11.82 42.40
N ILE A 1199 20.49 -12.37 41.25
CA ILE A 1199 21.07 -13.56 40.63
C ILE A 1199 22.24 -13.14 39.70
N PRO A 1200 23.51 -13.45 40.01
CA PRO A 1200 24.67 -12.93 39.27
C PRO A 1200 24.71 -13.33 37.80
N GLU A 1201 24.36 -14.58 37.48
CA GLU A 1201 24.33 -15.07 36.10
C GLU A 1201 23.30 -14.31 35.23
N VAL A 1202 22.16 -13.93 35.82
CA VAL A 1202 21.09 -13.17 35.15
C VAL A 1202 21.50 -11.72 34.88
N VAL A 1203 22.19 -11.08 35.84
CA VAL A 1203 22.72 -9.71 35.68
C VAL A 1203 23.78 -9.66 34.57
N LEU A 1204 24.64 -10.68 34.47
CA LEU A 1204 25.62 -10.79 33.39
C LEU A 1204 24.94 -10.89 32.02
N TRP A 1205 23.99 -11.81 31.85
CA TRP A 1205 23.32 -12.07 30.57
C TRP A 1205 22.38 -10.95 30.12
N ALA A 1206 21.52 -10.44 31.01
CA ALA A 1206 20.66 -9.30 30.68
C ALA A 1206 21.50 -8.02 30.49
N GLY A 1207 22.63 -7.91 31.20
CA GLY A 1207 23.58 -6.82 31.09
C GLY A 1207 24.29 -6.76 29.74
N THR A 1208 24.74 -7.89 29.19
CA THR A 1208 25.32 -7.92 27.84
C THR A 1208 24.29 -7.53 26.78
N VAL A 1209 23.07 -8.09 26.84
CA VAL A 1209 21.96 -7.75 25.93
C VAL A 1209 21.64 -6.25 25.93
N LEU A 1210 21.39 -5.64 27.09
CA LEU A 1210 21.06 -4.20 27.15
C LEU A 1210 22.21 -3.32 26.63
N LEU A 1211 23.46 -3.71 26.88
CA LEU A 1211 24.61 -2.96 26.38
C LEU A 1211 24.80 -3.11 24.86
N ASP A 1212 24.57 -4.28 24.28
CA ASP A 1212 24.66 -4.50 22.83
C ASP A 1212 23.61 -3.71 22.04
N ARG A 1213 22.42 -3.49 22.63
CA ARG A 1213 21.29 -2.82 21.98
C ARG A 1213 21.25 -1.30 22.25
N LEU A 1214 21.45 -0.87 23.50
CA LEU A 1214 21.38 0.55 23.87
C LEU A 1214 22.70 1.29 23.58
N VAL A 1215 23.83 0.64 23.87
CA VAL A 1215 25.20 1.17 23.78
C VAL A 1215 26.06 0.30 22.83
N PRO A 1216 25.65 0.12 21.56
CA PRO A 1216 26.45 -0.58 20.57
C PRO A 1216 27.80 0.12 20.38
N ILE A 1217 28.84 -0.66 20.09
CA ILE A 1217 30.18 -0.14 19.84
C ILE A 1217 30.22 0.42 18.41
N GLU A 1218 29.79 1.67 18.29
CA GLU A 1218 30.11 2.51 17.13
C GLU A 1218 31.64 2.66 17.05
N ILE A 1219 32.20 2.15 15.96
CA ILE A 1219 33.50 2.57 15.42
C ILE A 1219 33.13 3.51 14.27
N GLY A 1220 33.58 4.77 14.33
CA GLY A 1220 33.44 5.64 13.17
C GLY A 1220 34.21 5.04 11.99
N GLU A 1221 33.62 5.08 10.79
CA GLU A 1221 34.39 4.84 9.57
C GLU A 1221 35.50 5.91 9.46
N PRO A 1222 36.70 5.54 8.97
CA PRO A 1222 37.92 6.33 9.11
C PRO A 1222 38.00 7.59 8.24
#